data_AF-A0AAW0EVK9-F1
#
_entry.id   AF-A0AAW0EVK9-F1
#
_cell.length_a   1.000
_cell.length_b   1.000
_cell.length_c   1.000
_cell.angle_alpha   90.00
_cell.angle_beta   90.00
_cell.angle_gamma   90.00
#
_symmetry.space_group_name_H-M   'P 1'
#
loop_
_entity.id
_entity.type
_entity.pdbx_description
1 polymer ?
#
loop_
_entity_poly.entity_id
_entity_poly.type
_entity_poly.pdbx_seq_one_letter_code
_entity_poly.pdbx_strand_id
1 'polypeptide(L)'
;MKSSYTALSDLGTVALSHRGEIDEVKRQLDIKHGYFDAWIYGFLENKKFNVDETVSKLHRRFAMEVEELASYELTDYMRESLRKGIIQEIGNDKAGRVAFFINTKRDYPQAKYREEQRRSFDMFVSYGTRLRRENKRCQIVMLINQDGAGLFRNVDMTFQADVALRISKFYPGGVDKMYICKMSRTLAAMAKPIFKRLPAIVADRIQIIDDDDIKQGVLLDLFDADVLPVFLGGNNKCDDEEHWNAYADRVENYYAELKRAVNERGLTVKDYELESLGINPATAHETDAAAVGAGTAAAAMSQADTLAHSIRAFPAQPHTREPSLHPVASDAVRPHPLRGPRLSLAHLTDANHTVDPELKPLMTCLTEESYQPSQDHDGADGVGRGASWAEVVAPLPDSLALFFLDELLRWRTAVENVEGAERYKILDGFVSGLQTTTRLGIRGLDVSDRKWYVGVPYPLRALYRILLVGITVMNVLYFAAALVFSAVFSADVIITVFFGFFARPNYVFPLSAVLLMVAIQGASLCTRAADCILAVYNGDVIPVFERLGSYWGTVAEVILFFVLVVVQFVIFCVYAVQDSPLRGLEISFATGWISALLVVAFTHVFFFTGICASVTTRDTDNRLAALPFFLALSFGNASKAEQRGMDTRFMLRTSSYVICGVPLVISMLLGIGFLISRIVSLYVATFVVALVAAYMVHYYSDSLSNSLSGALLRFTLWMMTLVWCYVTFAFGFQNYNNSYGSSVIVASVLNGIFVLLAIVCLRQPGRSWLLRASYIVVMAYIFGCWVSLFPLVDWRMGLFCLAIMLHNVLNIVFAPRTLTSIHASFFLVAAVMLLGTSCVLLGWYGTTLMTTSPQSLPSGPSTAASLSALQLYHRYPICTLSLGQDNSFRIVDIALLNELVGARTGATLTIDFNNWFGTRGVTYNGIVAQLDSDGISWDMHEFQLPAAANTTVLVLNNRYALSSIVAMVGWVDTIALSPLAIFMPYDWIDTMVYVMSFATRLIPFTASDVVGELALYINMRKVELGTDVILAGSGVVGGFLSAAAAVSKTQAIVFASPGLLHCSRKLGVSFEGYHNYVLSIGAYYGVLNYVGGQDSTMSQRLACDGSALYCMRPQFFSTELLSACGDAQGRRHVSSA
;
A
#
# COMPACT_ATOMS: atom_id res chain seq x y z
N MET A 1 -6.51 -43.64 40.78
CA MET A 1 -7.34 -44.65 40.07
C MET A 1 -6.91 -44.63 38.61
N LYS A 2 -6.26 -45.68 38.11
CA LYS A 2 -5.77 -45.75 36.71
C LYS A 2 -6.84 -46.46 35.87
N SER A 3 -7.57 -45.73 35.04
CA SER A 3 -8.32 -46.34 33.93
C SER A 3 -7.30 -46.88 32.91
N SER A 4 -7.43 -48.15 32.50
CA SER A 4 -6.54 -48.81 31.53
C SER A 4 -6.67 -48.19 30.14
N TYR A 5 -7.88 -47.76 29.80
CA TYR A 5 -8.25 -47.23 28.50
C TYR A 5 -7.91 -45.74 28.38
N THR A 6 -7.29 -45.35 27.27
CA THR A 6 -7.03 -43.95 26.91
C THR A 6 -7.19 -43.74 25.40
N ALA A 7 -8.00 -42.75 25.03
CA ALA A 7 -8.18 -42.36 23.63
C ALA A 7 -6.91 -41.69 23.03
N LEU A 8 -5.87 -41.42 23.82
CA LEU A 8 -4.60 -40.85 23.32
C LEU A 8 -3.83 -41.81 22.43
N SER A 9 -4.02 -43.11 22.62
CA SER A 9 -3.41 -44.13 21.77
C SER A 9 -3.81 -43.95 20.29
N ASP A 10 -5.03 -43.47 20.04
CA ASP A 10 -5.54 -43.18 18.69
C ASP A 10 -4.91 -41.91 18.04
N LEU A 11 -4.23 -41.06 18.83
CA LEU A 11 -3.56 -39.84 18.36
C LEU A 11 -2.04 -40.03 18.14
N GLY A 12 -1.46 -41.11 18.68
CA GLY A 12 -0.04 -41.47 18.50
C GLY A 12 0.86 -41.16 19.71
N THR A 13 2.16 -41.45 19.55
CA THR A 13 3.16 -41.43 20.63
C THR A 13 3.40 -40.05 21.26
N VAL A 14 3.24 -38.98 20.48
CA VAL A 14 3.37 -37.59 20.98
C VAL A 14 2.20 -37.22 21.90
N ALA A 15 0.98 -37.64 21.58
CA ALA A 15 -0.15 -37.40 22.46
C ALA A 15 -0.02 -38.19 23.78
N LEU A 16 0.52 -39.41 23.70
CA LEU A 16 0.80 -40.24 24.88
C LEU A 16 1.86 -39.63 25.81
N SER A 17 2.83 -38.86 25.30
CA SER A 17 3.81 -38.19 26.18
C SER A 17 3.21 -37.08 27.04
N HIS A 18 2.04 -36.55 26.67
CA HIS A 18 1.31 -35.51 27.42
C HIS A 18 0.18 -36.05 28.31
N ARG A 19 0.24 -37.35 28.65
CA ARG A 19 -0.77 -38.00 29.50
C ARG A 19 -0.85 -37.37 30.89
N GLY A 20 0.27 -36.87 31.44
CA GLY A 20 0.32 -36.25 32.76
C GLY A 20 -0.51 -34.97 32.84
N GLU A 21 -0.41 -34.12 31.83
CA GLU A 21 -1.15 -32.86 31.70
C GLU A 21 -2.65 -33.12 31.50
N ILE A 22 -3.01 -34.17 30.76
CA ILE A 22 -4.40 -34.59 30.57
C ILE A 22 -5.00 -35.13 31.86
N ASP A 23 -4.26 -35.96 32.60
CA ASP A 23 -4.71 -36.50 33.88
C ASP A 23 -4.95 -35.37 34.90
N GLU A 24 -4.15 -34.30 34.85
CA GLU A 24 -4.35 -33.11 35.67
C GLU A 24 -5.58 -32.29 35.25
N VAL A 25 -5.82 -32.07 33.95
CA VAL A 25 -7.06 -31.42 33.46
C VAL A 25 -8.30 -32.22 33.88
N LYS A 26 -8.26 -33.55 33.72
CA LYS A 26 -9.34 -34.45 34.13
C LYS A 26 -9.60 -34.38 35.64
N ARG A 27 -8.54 -34.31 36.45
CA ARG A 27 -8.64 -34.15 37.90
C ARG A 27 -9.37 -32.85 38.28
N GLN A 28 -9.10 -31.75 37.58
CA GLN A 28 -9.76 -30.45 37.83
C GLN A 28 -11.22 -30.41 37.34
N LEU A 29 -11.56 -31.20 36.32
CA LEU A 29 -12.92 -31.29 35.75
C LEU A 29 -13.76 -32.48 36.28
N ASP A 30 -13.26 -33.25 37.25
CA ASP A 30 -13.86 -34.48 37.80
C ASP A 30 -14.18 -35.57 36.73
N ILE A 31 -13.36 -35.67 35.68
CA ILE A 31 -13.50 -36.71 34.64
C ILE A 31 -12.70 -37.95 35.03
N LYS A 32 -13.37 -39.11 35.16
CA LYS A 32 -12.78 -40.34 35.73
C LYS A 32 -12.37 -41.40 34.71
N HIS A 33 -12.63 -41.19 33.42
CA HIS A 33 -12.39 -42.17 32.36
C HIS A 33 -11.55 -41.58 31.21
N GLY A 34 -10.96 -42.45 30.37
CA GLY A 34 -10.09 -42.03 29.26
C GLY A 34 -10.78 -41.76 27.91
N TYR A 35 -12.10 -41.93 27.79
CA TYR A 35 -12.83 -41.75 26.53
C TYR A 35 -12.74 -40.34 25.92
N PHE A 36 -12.55 -39.30 26.73
CA PHE A 36 -12.41 -37.92 26.24
C PHE A 36 -10.97 -37.45 26.13
N ASP A 37 -9.97 -38.32 26.35
CA ASP A 37 -8.57 -37.87 26.39
C ASP A 37 -8.14 -37.22 25.07
N ALA A 38 -8.57 -37.77 23.91
CA ALA A 38 -8.27 -37.19 22.59
C ALA A 38 -8.94 -35.83 22.38
N TRP A 39 -10.17 -35.66 22.87
CA TRP A 39 -10.89 -34.38 22.83
C TRP A 39 -10.21 -33.33 23.72
N ILE A 40 -9.83 -33.69 24.94
CA ILE A 40 -9.11 -32.82 25.89
C ILE A 40 -7.74 -32.41 25.34
N TYR A 41 -7.03 -33.36 24.71
CA TYR A 41 -5.73 -33.11 24.07
C TYR A 41 -5.81 -31.96 23.06
N GLY A 42 -6.88 -31.89 22.25
CA GLY A 42 -7.09 -30.81 21.29
C GLY A 42 -7.16 -29.40 21.91
N PHE A 43 -7.68 -29.29 23.13
CA PHE A 43 -7.72 -28.03 23.88
C PHE A 43 -6.39 -27.73 24.58
N LEU A 44 -5.65 -28.76 25.01
CA LEU A 44 -4.30 -28.61 25.57
C LEU A 44 -3.30 -28.14 24.54
N GLU A 45 -3.25 -28.78 23.37
CA GLU A 45 -2.39 -28.38 22.25
C GLU A 45 -2.64 -26.91 21.88
N ASN A 46 -3.91 -26.50 21.83
CA ASN A 46 -4.30 -25.12 21.55
C ASN A 46 -3.76 -24.09 22.54
N LYS A 47 -3.61 -24.49 23.80
CA LYS A 47 -3.11 -23.64 24.89
C LYS A 47 -1.65 -23.91 25.22
N LYS A 48 -0.90 -24.51 24.29
CA LYS A 48 0.51 -24.86 24.46
C LYS A 48 0.74 -25.65 25.76
N PHE A 49 -0.19 -26.57 26.04
CA PHE A 49 -0.21 -27.45 27.20
C PHE A 49 -0.31 -26.74 28.57
N ASN A 50 -0.84 -25.52 28.60
CA ASN A 50 -1.21 -24.84 29.86
C ASN A 50 -2.53 -25.39 30.41
N VAL A 51 -2.45 -26.14 31.51
CA VAL A 51 -3.58 -26.80 32.17
C VAL A 51 -4.69 -25.81 32.58
N ASP A 52 -4.36 -24.75 33.30
CA ASP A 52 -5.35 -23.83 33.87
C ASP A 52 -6.14 -23.07 32.77
N GLU A 53 -5.43 -22.64 31.71
CA GLU A 53 -6.07 -22.03 30.55
C GLU A 53 -6.96 -23.01 29.79
N THR A 54 -6.55 -24.28 29.70
CA THR A 54 -7.34 -25.33 29.05
C THR A 54 -8.60 -25.63 29.84
N VAL A 55 -8.52 -25.75 31.17
CA VAL A 55 -9.68 -25.94 32.05
C VAL A 55 -10.66 -24.77 31.89
N SER A 56 -10.17 -23.52 31.90
CA SER A 56 -11.01 -22.34 31.66
C SER A 56 -11.71 -22.38 30.29
N LYS A 57 -11.01 -22.83 29.25
CA LYS A 57 -11.57 -22.93 27.90
C LYS A 57 -12.59 -24.07 27.78
N LEU A 58 -12.37 -25.19 28.45
CA LEU A 58 -13.32 -26.30 28.53
C LEU A 58 -14.59 -25.88 29.27
N HIS A 59 -14.49 -25.11 30.36
CA HIS A 59 -15.68 -24.52 31.01
C HIS A 59 -16.49 -23.62 30.06
N ARG A 60 -15.83 -22.78 29.26
CA ARG A 60 -16.52 -21.97 28.23
C ARG A 60 -17.17 -22.83 27.15
N ARG A 61 -16.57 -23.98 26.82
CA ARG A 61 -17.15 -24.96 25.89
C ARG A 61 -18.40 -25.60 26.48
N PHE A 62 -18.36 -26.03 27.74
CA PHE A 62 -19.53 -26.58 28.44
C PHE A 62 -20.67 -25.56 28.54
N ALA A 63 -20.36 -24.30 28.86
CA ALA A 63 -21.36 -23.23 28.88
C ALA A 63 -22.03 -23.04 27.51
N MET A 64 -21.25 -23.04 26.42
CA MET A 64 -21.80 -22.94 25.06
C MET A 64 -22.68 -24.15 24.68
N GLU A 65 -22.30 -25.36 25.10
CA GLU A 65 -23.10 -26.57 24.89
C GLU A 65 -24.49 -26.50 25.56
N VAL A 66 -24.56 -25.94 26.77
CA VAL A 66 -25.80 -25.81 27.53
C VAL A 66 -26.63 -24.59 27.10
N GLU A 67 -26.00 -23.42 27.04
CA GLU A 67 -26.70 -22.15 26.81
C GLU A 67 -27.04 -21.93 25.32
N GLU A 68 -26.18 -22.40 24.41
CA GLU A 68 -26.39 -22.23 22.97
C GLU A 68 -26.88 -23.51 22.30
N LEU A 69 -26.10 -24.61 22.28
CA LEU A 69 -26.45 -25.79 21.47
C LEU A 69 -27.78 -26.44 21.89
N ALA A 70 -28.04 -26.57 23.19
CA ALA A 70 -29.29 -27.14 23.70
C ALA A 70 -30.50 -26.19 23.56
N SER A 71 -30.30 -24.92 23.19
CA SER A 71 -31.38 -23.93 22.99
C SER A 71 -31.72 -23.65 21.53
N TYR A 72 -30.98 -24.20 20.56
CA TYR A 72 -31.18 -23.90 19.13
C TYR A 72 -32.49 -24.43 18.57
N GLU A 73 -33.48 -23.59 18.30
CA GLU A 73 -34.69 -23.98 17.57
C GLU A 73 -34.42 -24.12 16.05
N LEU A 74 -34.83 -25.25 15.47
CA LEU A 74 -34.74 -25.51 14.03
C LEU A 74 -35.82 -24.72 13.30
N THR A 75 -35.41 -23.64 12.62
CA THR A 75 -36.29 -22.86 11.73
C THR A 75 -36.43 -23.55 10.38
N ASP A 76 -37.44 -23.17 9.60
CA ASP A 76 -37.66 -23.72 8.25
C ASP A 76 -36.47 -23.46 7.32
N TYR A 77 -35.84 -22.28 7.46
CA TYR A 77 -34.61 -21.97 6.74
C TYR A 77 -33.45 -22.89 7.13
N MET A 78 -33.28 -23.20 8.41
CA MET A 78 -32.24 -24.12 8.86
C MET A 78 -32.47 -25.53 8.32
N ARG A 79 -33.70 -26.05 8.37
CA ARG A 79 -34.06 -27.36 7.79
C ARG A 79 -33.77 -27.44 6.29
N GLU A 80 -34.10 -26.38 5.56
CA GLU A 80 -33.80 -26.26 4.13
C GLU A 80 -32.29 -26.18 3.91
N SER A 81 -31.56 -25.41 4.73
CA SER A 81 -30.11 -25.27 4.63
C SER A 81 -29.36 -26.57 4.94
N LEU A 82 -29.82 -27.36 5.90
CA LEU A 82 -29.22 -28.66 6.24
C LEU A 82 -29.35 -29.64 5.06
N ARG A 83 -30.46 -29.57 4.30
CA ARG A 83 -30.77 -30.45 3.17
C ARG A 83 -30.22 -29.99 1.82
N LYS A 84 -29.50 -28.87 1.77
CA LYS A 84 -28.83 -28.39 0.53
C LYS A 84 -27.54 -29.13 0.21
N GLY A 85 -27.09 -30.07 1.05
CA GLY A 85 -25.83 -30.78 0.85
C GLY A 85 -24.61 -29.86 0.83
N ILE A 86 -24.65 -28.77 1.60
CA ILE A 86 -23.53 -27.82 1.77
C ILE A 86 -22.39 -28.49 2.53
N ILE A 87 -22.71 -29.20 3.63
CA ILE A 87 -21.76 -29.99 4.43
C ILE A 87 -22.29 -31.41 4.54
N GLN A 88 -21.41 -32.40 4.30
CA GLN A 88 -21.74 -33.82 4.31
C GLN A 88 -20.61 -34.63 4.95
N GLU A 89 -20.92 -35.74 5.61
CA GLU A 89 -19.94 -36.72 6.09
C GLU A 89 -19.73 -37.79 5.01
N ILE A 90 -18.48 -37.99 4.57
CA ILE A 90 -18.16 -38.88 3.43
C ILE A 90 -17.33 -40.12 3.80
N GLY A 91 -16.94 -40.27 5.07
CA GLY A 91 -16.15 -41.38 5.58
C GLY A 91 -15.02 -40.91 6.50
N ASN A 92 -13.96 -41.72 6.62
CA ASN A 92 -12.78 -41.41 7.41
C ASN A 92 -11.55 -41.29 6.50
N ASP A 93 -10.62 -40.42 6.86
CA ASP A 93 -9.32 -40.36 6.19
C ASP A 93 -8.38 -41.48 6.69
N LYS A 94 -7.19 -41.60 6.09
CA LYS A 94 -6.22 -42.63 6.49
C LYS A 94 -5.65 -42.43 7.89
N ALA A 95 -5.82 -41.25 8.48
CA ALA A 95 -5.50 -40.98 9.87
C ALA A 95 -6.66 -41.35 10.82
N GLY A 96 -7.82 -41.76 10.31
CA GLY A 96 -8.99 -42.08 11.13
C GLY A 96 -9.77 -40.85 11.63
N ARG A 97 -9.61 -39.69 10.98
CA ARG A 97 -10.41 -38.48 11.21
C ARG A 97 -11.66 -38.52 10.34
N VAL A 98 -12.80 -38.06 10.86
CA VAL A 98 -14.05 -37.99 10.09
C VAL A 98 -13.95 -36.92 9.01
N ALA A 99 -14.24 -37.28 7.76
CA ALA A 99 -14.12 -36.42 6.60
C ALA A 99 -15.43 -35.72 6.27
N PHE A 100 -15.40 -34.39 6.36
CA PHE A 100 -16.48 -33.51 5.94
C PHE A 100 -16.23 -32.99 4.52
N PHE A 101 -17.16 -33.26 3.62
CA PHE A 101 -17.18 -32.66 2.29
C PHE A 101 -18.04 -31.40 2.30
N ILE A 102 -17.45 -30.27 1.88
CA ILE A 102 -18.10 -28.97 1.83
C ILE A 102 -18.19 -28.50 0.38
N ASN A 103 -19.42 -28.32 -0.13
CA ASN A 103 -19.65 -27.89 -1.51
C ASN A 103 -20.11 -26.42 -1.57
N THR A 104 -19.14 -25.52 -1.77
CA THR A 104 -19.36 -24.06 -1.70
C THR A 104 -20.28 -23.55 -2.81
N LYS A 105 -20.40 -24.27 -3.93
CA LYS A 105 -21.34 -23.93 -5.01
C LYS A 105 -22.80 -23.93 -4.56
N ARG A 106 -23.13 -24.73 -3.53
CA ARG A 106 -24.48 -24.82 -2.95
C ARG A 106 -24.72 -23.84 -1.81
N ASP A 107 -23.66 -23.18 -1.32
CA ASP A 107 -23.76 -22.21 -0.25
C ASP A 107 -24.05 -20.82 -0.82
N TYR A 108 -25.22 -20.27 -0.50
CA TYR A 108 -25.64 -18.93 -0.91
C TYR A 108 -25.93 -18.11 0.34
N PRO A 109 -24.88 -17.64 1.05
CA PRO A 109 -25.06 -16.93 2.29
C PRO A 109 -25.81 -15.62 2.08
N GLN A 110 -26.83 -15.40 2.90
CA GLN A 110 -27.62 -14.18 2.90
C GLN A 110 -27.47 -13.50 4.25
N ALA A 111 -27.11 -12.21 4.24
CA ALA A 111 -26.82 -11.47 5.47
C ALA A 111 -27.92 -11.54 6.54
N LYS A 112 -29.19 -11.66 6.13
CA LYS A 112 -30.35 -11.78 7.04
C LYS A 112 -30.43 -13.10 7.81
N TYR A 113 -29.75 -14.15 7.34
CA TYR A 113 -29.77 -15.48 7.95
C TYR A 113 -28.44 -15.88 8.59
N ARG A 114 -27.52 -14.92 8.81
CA ARG A 114 -26.17 -15.21 9.33
C ARG A 114 -26.19 -15.92 10.68
N GLU A 115 -27.12 -15.54 11.57
CA GLU A 115 -27.25 -16.21 12.87
C GLU A 115 -27.73 -17.65 12.70
N GLU A 116 -28.74 -17.89 11.86
CA GLU A 116 -29.22 -19.22 11.53
C GLU A 116 -28.14 -20.07 10.85
N GLN A 117 -27.33 -19.49 9.96
CA GLN A 117 -26.20 -20.17 9.32
C GLN A 117 -25.08 -20.49 10.32
N ARG A 118 -24.79 -19.59 11.27
CA ARG A 118 -23.85 -19.84 12.38
C ARG A 118 -24.32 -21.01 13.24
N ARG A 119 -25.62 -21.04 13.59
CA ARG A 119 -26.24 -22.14 14.35
C ARG A 119 -26.17 -23.46 13.57
N SER A 120 -26.49 -23.46 12.28
CA SER A 120 -26.36 -24.65 11.43
C SER A 120 -24.93 -25.15 11.33
N PHE A 121 -23.94 -24.25 11.25
CA PHE A 121 -22.52 -24.61 11.27
C PHE A 121 -22.13 -25.27 12.60
N ASP A 122 -22.54 -24.68 13.73
CA ASP A 122 -22.34 -25.26 15.06
C ASP A 122 -22.99 -26.65 15.17
N MET A 123 -24.16 -26.85 14.54
CA MET A 123 -24.82 -28.16 14.47
C MET A 123 -23.99 -29.20 13.72
N PHE A 124 -23.47 -28.86 12.55
CA PHE A 124 -22.64 -29.78 11.77
C PHE A 124 -21.33 -30.14 12.49
N VAL A 125 -20.59 -29.14 12.98
CA VAL A 125 -19.26 -29.38 13.56
C VAL A 125 -19.35 -30.10 14.90
N SER A 126 -20.32 -29.74 15.74
CA SER A 126 -20.53 -30.44 17.00
C SER A 126 -21.01 -31.87 16.79
N TYR A 127 -21.88 -32.11 15.79
CA TYR A 127 -22.20 -33.48 15.36
C TYR A 127 -20.90 -34.20 14.98
N GLY A 128 -20.11 -33.69 14.04
CA GLY A 128 -18.89 -34.35 13.54
C GLY A 128 -17.81 -34.61 14.59
N THR A 129 -17.67 -33.73 15.58
CA THR A 129 -16.65 -33.81 16.63
C THR A 129 -17.10 -34.53 17.90
N ARG A 130 -18.35 -35.03 17.95
CA ARG A 130 -18.86 -35.81 19.09
C ARG A 130 -18.17 -37.17 19.20
N LEU A 131 -18.13 -37.72 20.42
CA LEU A 131 -17.67 -39.08 20.63
C LEU A 131 -18.66 -40.09 20.04
N ARG A 132 -18.18 -41.01 19.20
CA ARG A 132 -18.98 -42.12 18.63
C ARG A 132 -18.15 -43.39 18.53
N ARG A 133 -18.78 -44.53 18.24
CA ARG A 133 -18.07 -45.81 18.04
C ARG A 133 -17.02 -45.70 16.93
N GLU A 134 -17.38 -44.98 15.86
CA GLU A 134 -16.60 -44.75 14.66
C GLU A 134 -15.66 -43.52 14.74
N ASN A 135 -15.85 -42.62 15.71
CA ASN A 135 -15.00 -41.44 15.91
C ASN A 135 -14.56 -41.32 17.38
N LYS A 136 -13.53 -42.09 17.75
CA LYS A 136 -12.91 -42.03 19.09
C LYS A 136 -11.95 -40.84 19.26
N ARG A 137 -11.48 -40.27 18.15
CA ARG A 137 -10.55 -39.13 18.13
C ARG A 137 -11.26 -37.80 18.41
N CYS A 138 -12.57 -37.72 18.18
CA CYS A 138 -13.35 -36.47 18.24
C CYS A 138 -12.82 -35.38 17.28
N GLN A 139 -12.16 -35.79 16.19
CA GLN A 139 -11.55 -34.91 15.20
C GLN A 139 -12.23 -35.05 13.84
N ILE A 140 -12.34 -33.92 13.13
CA ILE A 140 -12.82 -33.85 11.76
C ILE A 140 -11.77 -33.21 10.84
N VAL A 141 -11.84 -33.56 9.56
CA VAL A 141 -11.10 -32.94 8.47
C VAL A 141 -12.10 -32.42 7.44
N MET A 142 -11.89 -31.21 6.93
CA MET A 142 -12.79 -30.58 5.96
C MET A 142 -12.16 -30.56 4.57
N LEU A 143 -12.87 -31.13 3.59
CA LEU A 143 -12.58 -31.04 2.16
C LEU A 143 -13.52 -30.01 1.53
N ILE A 144 -13.02 -28.80 1.29
CA ILE A 144 -13.78 -27.66 0.82
C ILE A 144 -13.63 -27.54 -0.70
N ASN A 145 -14.66 -27.91 -1.44
CA ASN A 145 -14.71 -27.77 -2.88
C ASN A 145 -15.14 -26.35 -3.27
N GLN A 146 -14.29 -25.65 -4.03
CA GLN A 146 -14.54 -24.32 -4.58
C GLN A 146 -14.94 -24.33 -6.07
N ASP A 147 -15.09 -25.51 -6.67
CA ASP A 147 -15.43 -25.67 -8.08
C ASP A 147 -16.81 -25.07 -8.41
N GLY A 148 -16.83 -24.07 -9.29
CA GLY A 148 -18.04 -23.36 -9.69
C GLY A 148 -18.63 -22.38 -8.66
N ALA A 149 -17.93 -22.08 -7.56
CA ALA A 149 -18.34 -21.06 -6.61
C ALA A 149 -18.06 -19.63 -7.14
N GLY A 150 -19.07 -18.76 -7.14
CA GLY A 150 -18.97 -17.38 -7.61
C GLY A 150 -18.55 -16.41 -6.48
N LEU A 151 -17.54 -15.57 -6.74
CA LEU A 151 -16.96 -14.64 -5.77
C LEU A 151 -17.98 -13.73 -5.06
N PHE A 152 -19.04 -13.31 -5.75
CA PHE A 152 -20.07 -12.41 -5.22
C PHE A 152 -21.34 -13.11 -4.73
N ARG A 153 -21.49 -14.42 -5.00
CA ARG A 153 -22.72 -15.16 -4.71
C ARG A 153 -22.56 -16.17 -3.57
N ASN A 154 -21.36 -16.73 -3.43
CA ASN A 154 -21.11 -17.87 -2.54
C ASN A 154 -20.13 -17.53 -1.39
N VAL A 155 -19.54 -16.33 -1.38
CA VAL A 155 -18.54 -15.92 -0.38
C VAL A 155 -19.06 -14.73 0.45
N ASP A 156 -19.46 -14.99 1.69
CA ASP A 156 -19.71 -13.94 2.70
C ASP A 156 -18.49 -13.80 3.62
N MET A 157 -17.73 -12.74 3.38
CA MET A 157 -16.47 -12.46 4.08
C MET A 157 -16.61 -12.24 5.58
N THR A 158 -17.74 -11.69 6.04
CA THR A 158 -17.97 -11.48 7.47
C THR A 158 -18.27 -12.82 8.14
N PHE A 159 -19.11 -13.64 7.49
CA PHE A 159 -19.48 -14.95 8.01
C PHE A 159 -18.28 -15.90 8.11
N GLN A 160 -17.37 -15.91 7.13
CA GLN A 160 -16.16 -16.75 7.17
C GLN A 160 -15.21 -16.39 8.33
N ALA A 161 -15.09 -15.09 8.64
CA ALA A 161 -14.31 -14.65 9.81
C ALA A 161 -14.97 -15.06 11.13
N ASP A 162 -16.30 -14.95 11.22
CA ASP A 162 -17.08 -15.40 12.38
C ASP A 162 -16.96 -16.92 12.59
N VAL A 163 -17.04 -17.70 11.52
CA VAL A 163 -16.84 -19.17 11.55
C VAL A 163 -15.44 -19.52 12.04
N ALA A 164 -14.40 -18.87 11.52
CA ALA A 164 -13.03 -19.12 11.98
C ALA A 164 -12.81 -18.76 13.45
N LEU A 165 -13.39 -17.64 13.91
CA LEU A 165 -13.38 -17.26 15.33
C LEU A 165 -14.14 -18.30 16.18
N ARG A 166 -15.27 -18.81 15.68
CA ARG A 166 -16.09 -19.84 16.33
C ARG A 166 -15.30 -21.15 16.49
N ILE A 167 -14.61 -21.61 15.45
CA ILE A 167 -13.72 -22.79 15.48
C ILE A 167 -12.62 -22.59 16.53
N SER A 168 -11.89 -21.47 16.48
CA SER A 168 -10.81 -21.16 17.43
C SER A 168 -11.29 -21.14 18.88
N LYS A 169 -12.50 -20.60 19.12
CA LYS A 169 -13.05 -20.42 20.47
C LYS A 169 -13.62 -21.72 21.05
N PHE A 170 -14.37 -22.50 20.28
CA PHE A 170 -15.17 -23.62 20.81
C PHE A 170 -14.81 -25.00 20.25
N TYR A 171 -14.10 -25.10 19.13
CA TYR A 171 -13.70 -26.37 18.53
C TYR A 171 -12.18 -26.47 18.28
N PRO A 172 -11.31 -25.98 19.18
CA PRO A 172 -9.87 -26.11 19.00
C PRO A 172 -9.48 -27.59 19.01
N GLY A 173 -8.63 -28.03 18.09
CA GLY A 173 -8.26 -29.44 18.00
C GLY A 173 -9.32 -30.34 17.33
N GLY A 174 -10.60 -29.97 17.41
CA GLY A 174 -11.72 -30.70 16.80
C GLY A 174 -11.75 -30.58 15.27
N VAL A 175 -11.48 -29.40 14.71
CA VAL A 175 -11.24 -29.24 13.27
C VAL A 175 -9.74 -29.33 13.02
N ASP A 176 -9.25 -30.50 12.62
CA ASP A 176 -7.82 -30.80 12.58
C ASP A 176 -7.13 -30.21 11.33
N LYS A 177 -7.71 -30.42 10.16
CA LYS A 177 -7.25 -29.86 8.88
C LYS A 177 -8.40 -29.41 7.98
N MET A 178 -8.14 -28.40 7.16
CA MET A 178 -9.06 -27.88 6.14
C MET A 178 -8.33 -27.84 4.80
N TYR A 179 -8.69 -28.73 3.89
CA TYR A 179 -8.18 -28.78 2.52
C TYR A 179 -9.11 -27.99 1.60
N ILE A 180 -8.61 -26.93 1.00
CA ILE A 180 -9.36 -26.12 0.02
C ILE A 180 -8.98 -26.62 -1.38
N CYS A 181 -9.92 -27.28 -2.06
CA CYS A 181 -9.72 -27.94 -3.34
C CYS A 181 -10.35 -27.13 -4.49
N LYS A 182 -9.73 -27.22 -5.67
CA LYS A 182 -10.23 -26.61 -6.92
C LYS A 182 -10.50 -25.10 -6.81
N MET A 183 -9.65 -24.41 -6.04
CA MET A 183 -9.75 -22.96 -5.90
C MET A 183 -9.17 -22.28 -7.15
N SER A 184 -9.93 -21.38 -7.77
CA SER A 184 -9.42 -20.63 -8.93
C SER A 184 -8.24 -19.75 -8.52
N ARG A 185 -7.29 -19.51 -9.44
CA ARG A 185 -6.10 -18.68 -9.16
C ARG A 185 -6.45 -17.27 -8.66
N THR A 186 -7.56 -16.71 -9.14
CA THR A 186 -8.10 -15.41 -8.70
C THR A 186 -8.66 -15.47 -7.28
N LEU A 187 -9.41 -16.53 -6.92
CA LEU A 187 -9.92 -16.74 -5.57
C LEU A 187 -8.77 -17.02 -4.58
N ALA A 188 -7.73 -17.74 -5.01
CA ALA A 188 -6.53 -18.00 -4.23
C ALA A 188 -5.74 -16.73 -3.89
N ALA A 189 -5.56 -15.83 -4.87
CA ALA A 189 -4.88 -14.55 -4.67
C ALA A 189 -5.63 -13.63 -3.70
N MET A 190 -6.96 -13.64 -3.76
CA MET A 190 -7.83 -12.85 -2.87
C MET A 190 -7.95 -13.46 -1.45
N ALA A 191 -7.93 -14.80 -1.33
CA ALA A 191 -8.01 -15.52 -0.06
C ALA A 191 -6.72 -15.44 0.77
N LYS A 192 -5.55 -15.30 0.15
CA LYS A 192 -4.25 -15.21 0.86
C LYS A 192 -4.17 -14.07 1.89
N PRO A 193 -4.57 -12.81 1.59
CA PRO A 193 -4.68 -11.74 2.59
C PRO A 193 -5.67 -12.03 3.72
N ILE A 194 -6.70 -12.83 3.45
CA ILE A 194 -7.76 -13.18 4.40
C ILE A 194 -7.24 -14.23 5.39
N PHE A 195 -6.56 -15.27 4.90
CA PHE A 195 -5.92 -16.27 5.76
C PHE A 195 -4.90 -15.65 6.73
N LYS A 196 -4.22 -14.57 6.31
CA LYS A 196 -3.34 -13.78 7.19
C LYS A 196 -4.06 -13.02 8.31
N ARG A 197 -5.36 -12.76 8.20
CA ARG A 197 -6.18 -12.10 9.22
C ARG A 197 -6.90 -13.10 10.14
N LEU A 198 -6.90 -14.39 9.80
CA LEU A 198 -7.46 -15.42 10.66
C LEU A 198 -6.58 -15.61 11.90
N PRO A 199 -7.15 -16.04 13.04
CA PRO A 199 -6.35 -16.49 14.18
C PRO A 199 -5.33 -17.52 13.71
N ALA A 200 -4.05 -17.36 14.09
CA ALA A 200 -2.95 -18.23 13.62
C ALA A 200 -3.27 -19.73 13.76
N ILE A 201 -3.95 -20.08 14.86
CA ILE A 201 -4.39 -21.45 15.16
C ILE A 201 -5.35 -22.08 14.13
N VAL A 202 -6.09 -21.26 13.39
CA VAL A 202 -6.98 -21.70 12.30
C VAL A 202 -6.25 -21.61 10.97
N ALA A 203 -5.45 -20.57 10.77
CA ALA A 203 -4.66 -20.38 9.55
C ALA A 203 -3.67 -21.54 9.30
N ASP A 204 -2.99 -22.04 10.34
CA ASP A 204 -2.02 -23.14 10.26
C ASP A 204 -2.67 -24.50 9.93
N ARG A 205 -4.00 -24.58 9.98
CA ARG A 205 -4.78 -25.79 9.67
C ARG A 205 -5.32 -25.79 8.23
N ILE A 206 -5.18 -24.69 7.49
CA ILE A 206 -5.65 -24.56 6.10
C ILE A 206 -4.54 -24.99 5.14
N GLN A 207 -4.85 -25.88 4.21
CA GLN A 207 -3.99 -26.27 3.11
C GLN A 207 -4.75 -26.13 1.79
N ILE A 208 -4.14 -25.46 0.81
CA ILE A 208 -4.70 -25.30 -0.52
C ILE A 208 -4.20 -26.44 -1.39
N ILE A 209 -5.10 -27.11 -2.10
CA ILE A 209 -4.81 -28.22 -3.01
C ILE A 209 -5.31 -27.82 -4.39
N ASP A 210 -4.37 -27.57 -5.31
CA ASP A 210 -4.68 -27.12 -6.66
C ASP A 210 -5.04 -28.30 -7.58
N ASP A 211 -5.59 -28.03 -8.76
CA ASP A 211 -6.00 -29.07 -9.72
C ASP A 211 -4.85 -30.01 -10.14
N ASP A 212 -3.62 -29.49 -10.15
CA ASP A 212 -2.43 -30.29 -10.48
C ASP A 212 -2.06 -31.24 -9.34
N ASP A 213 -2.22 -30.83 -8.08
CA ASP A 213 -2.01 -31.68 -6.90
C ASP A 213 -3.04 -32.82 -6.85
N ILE A 214 -4.29 -32.54 -7.23
CA ILE A 214 -5.36 -33.54 -7.34
C ILE A 214 -5.00 -34.58 -8.40
N LYS A 215 -4.51 -34.17 -9.58
CA LYS A 215 -4.08 -35.10 -10.64
C LYS A 215 -2.86 -35.92 -10.26
N GLN A 216 -1.97 -35.37 -9.43
CA GLN A 216 -0.79 -36.06 -8.91
C GLN A 216 -1.14 -37.05 -7.79
N GLY A 217 -2.40 -37.09 -7.32
CA GLY A 217 -2.85 -38.04 -6.31
C GLY A 217 -2.57 -37.60 -4.87
N VAL A 218 -2.26 -36.33 -4.61
CA VAL A 218 -1.96 -35.84 -3.24
C VAL A 218 -3.11 -36.11 -2.26
N LEU A 219 -4.36 -36.02 -2.72
CA LEU A 219 -5.52 -36.38 -1.88
C LEU A 219 -5.65 -37.89 -1.66
N LEU A 220 -5.19 -38.74 -2.58
CA LEU A 220 -5.19 -40.20 -2.44
C LEU A 220 -4.11 -40.69 -1.47
N ASP A 221 -3.10 -39.87 -1.19
CA ASP A 221 -2.16 -40.15 -0.10
C ASP A 221 -2.82 -39.97 1.28
N LEU A 222 -3.81 -39.08 1.37
CA LEU A 222 -4.48 -38.69 2.63
C LEU A 222 -5.80 -39.45 2.86
N PHE A 223 -6.53 -39.76 1.79
CA PHE A 223 -7.83 -40.42 1.82
C PHE A 223 -7.79 -41.72 1.01
N ASP A 224 -8.56 -42.73 1.42
CA ASP A 224 -8.76 -43.91 0.58
C ASP A 224 -9.61 -43.56 -0.64
N ALA A 225 -9.33 -44.24 -1.77
CA ALA A 225 -10.03 -43.98 -3.03
C ALA A 225 -11.55 -44.15 -2.90
N ASP A 226 -12.01 -45.07 -2.04
CA ASP A 226 -13.43 -45.36 -1.83
C ASP A 226 -14.14 -44.30 -0.94
N VAL A 227 -13.39 -43.43 -0.26
CA VAL A 227 -13.92 -42.32 0.55
C VAL A 227 -13.97 -41.04 -0.27
N LEU A 228 -12.96 -40.79 -1.10
CA LEU A 228 -12.80 -39.54 -1.84
C LEU A 228 -13.81 -39.42 -3.00
N PRO A 229 -14.48 -38.25 -3.20
CA PRO A 229 -15.42 -38.06 -4.30
C PRO A 229 -14.77 -38.21 -5.69
N VAL A 230 -15.55 -38.71 -6.67
CA VAL A 230 -15.05 -38.95 -8.05
C VAL A 230 -14.38 -37.72 -8.68
N PHE A 231 -14.96 -36.53 -8.50
CA PHE A 231 -14.42 -35.29 -9.08
C PHE A 231 -13.17 -34.75 -8.36
N LEU A 232 -12.77 -35.33 -7.23
CA LEU A 232 -11.51 -35.06 -6.52
C LEU A 232 -10.50 -36.21 -6.69
N GLY A 233 -10.76 -37.18 -7.57
CA GLY A 233 -9.82 -38.26 -7.92
C GLY A 233 -10.08 -39.62 -7.26
N GLY A 234 -11.20 -39.80 -6.54
CA GLY A 234 -11.59 -41.08 -5.94
C GLY A 234 -12.68 -41.85 -6.70
N ASN A 235 -13.32 -42.79 -6.00
CA ASN A 235 -14.37 -43.68 -6.51
C ASN A 235 -15.74 -43.44 -5.85
N ASN A 236 -15.80 -42.58 -4.82
CA ASN A 236 -17.02 -42.38 -4.03
C ASN A 236 -18.04 -41.51 -4.79
N LYS A 237 -19.22 -42.06 -5.07
CA LYS A 237 -20.36 -41.32 -5.65
C LYS A 237 -21.30 -40.83 -4.56
N CYS A 238 -20.77 -40.07 -3.60
CA CYS A 238 -21.51 -39.61 -2.41
C CYS A 238 -22.23 -38.26 -2.59
N ASP A 239 -22.07 -37.57 -3.73
CA ASP A 239 -22.62 -36.23 -3.94
C ASP A 239 -23.98 -36.26 -4.66
N ASP A 240 -24.97 -36.91 -4.05
CA ASP A 240 -26.37 -36.94 -4.50
C ASP A 240 -27.38 -36.60 -3.38
N GLU A 241 -28.62 -36.33 -3.79
CA GLU A 241 -29.68 -35.81 -2.90
C GLU A 241 -30.12 -36.77 -1.80
N GLU A 242 -30.04 -38.08 -2.06
CA GLU A 242 -30.38 -39.09 -1.09
C GLU A 242 -29.38 -39.09 0.08
N HIS A 243 -28.09 -39.03 -0.24
CA HIS A 243 -27.01 -39.07 0.76
C HIS A 243 -27.00 -37.85 1.68
N TRP A 244 -27.14 -36.64 1.13
CA TRP A 244 -27.13 -35.44 1.98
C TRP A 244 -28.43 -35.22 2.75
N ASN A 245 -29.58 -35.69 2.26
CA ASN A 245 -30.81 -35.70 3.05
C ASN A 245 -30.71 -36.67 4.23
N ALA A 246 -30.20 -37.89 4.00
CA ALA A 246 -29.96 -38.85 5.07
C ALA A 246 -28.98 -38.32 6.13
N TYR A 247 -27.96 -37.54 5.73
CA TYR A 247 -27.07 -36.87 6.66
C TYR A 247 -27.78 -35.77 7.48
N ALA A 248 -28.58 -34.93 6.82
CA ALA A 248 -29.38 -33.90 7.50
C ALA A 248 -30.32 -34.50 8.55
N ASP A 249 -30.99 -35.62 8.23
CA ASP A 249 -31.88 -36.32 9.16
C ASP A 249 -31.11 -36.83 10.40
N ARG A 250 -29.88 -37.34 10.23
CA ARG A 250 -29.04 -37.76 11.37
C ARG A 250 -28.64 -36.58 12.27
N VAL A 251 -28.30 -35.43 11.67
CA VAL A 251 -27.97 -34.21 12.43
C VAL A 251 -29.19 -33.70 13.19
N GLU A 252 -30.37 -33.66 12.55
CA GLU A 252 -31.61 -33.22 13.20
C GLU A 252 -32.03 -34.14 14.34
N ASN A 253 -31.98 -35.46 14.13
CA ASN A 253 -32.30 -36.45 15.16
C ASN A 253 -31.36 -36.31 16.36
N TYR A 254 -30.05 -36.15 16.11
CA TYR A 254 -29.07 -35.93 17.18
C TYR A 254 -29.42 -34.70 18.02
N TYR A 255 -29.74 -33.57 17.38
CA TYR A 255 -30.05 -32.34 18.11
C TYR A 255 -31.40 -32.38 18.80
N ALA A 256 -32.37 -33.14 18.28
CA ALA A 256 -33.63 -33.39 18.99
C ALA A 256 -33.39 -34.19 20.28
N GLU A 257 -32.55 -35.23 20.22
CA GLU A 257 -32.22 -36.06 21.39
C GLU A 257 -31.33 -35.33 22.39
N LEU A 258 -30.32 -34.58 21.92
CA LEU A 258 -29.43 -33.77 22.75
C LEU A 258 -30.21 -32.76 23.58
N LYS A 259 -31.21 -32.09 23.00
CA LYS A 259 -32.07 -31.16 23.73
C LYS A 259 -32.86 -31.83 24.84
N ARG A 260 -33.44 -33.01 24.58
CA ARG A 260 -34.15 -33.77 25.62
C ARG A 260 -33.18 -34.19 26.72
N ALA A 261 -31.99 -34.65 26.37
CA ALA A 261 -30.96 -35.04 27.34
C ALA A 261 -30.52 -33.89 28.24
N VAL A 262 -30.26 -32.70 27.68
CA VAL A 262 -29.79 -31.55 28.45
C VAL A 262 -30.93 -30.86 29.20
N ASN A 263 -32.03 -30.52 28.51
CA ASN A 263 -33.09 -29.68 29.09
C ASN A 263 -34.08 -30.46 29.96
N GLU A 264 -34.40 -31.72 29.60
CA GLU A 264 -35.42 -32.51 30.30
C GLU A 264 -34.79 -33.49 31.31
N ARG A 265 -33.63 -34.06 30.98
CA ARG A 265 -32.96 -35.08 31.81
C ARG A 265 -31.80 -34.53 32.67
N GLY A 266 -31.41 -33.27 32.45
CA GLY A 266 -30.36 -32.60 33.22
C GLY A 266 -28.94 -33.16 33.00
N LEU A 267 -28.71 -33.88 31.91
CA LEU A 267 -27.40 -34.44 31.57
C LEU A 267 -26.51 -33.38 30.91
N THR A 268 -25.18 -33.50 31.05
CA THR A 268 -24.27 -32.76 30.17
C THR A 268 -24.26 -33.39 28.78
N VAL A 269 -23.85 -32.63 27.76
CA VAL A 269 -23.70 -33.17 26.39
C VAL A 269 -22.72 -34.35 26.36
N LYS A 270 -21.68 -34.32 27.20
CA LYS A 270 -20.68 -35.39 27.29
C LYS A 270 -21.20 -36.64 28.00
N ASP A 271 -22.03 -36.50 29.03
CA ASP A 271 -22.72 -37.64 29.64
C ASP A 271 -23.68 -38.31 28.66
N TYR A 272 -24.41 -37.50 27.87
CA TYR A 272 -25.29 -38.00 26.82
C TYR A 272 -24.52 -38.75 25.72
N GLU A 273 -23.37 -38.23 25.27
CA GLU A 273 -22.50 -38.92 24.30
C GLU A 273 -22.07 -40.31 24.81
N LEU A 274 -21.70 -40.43 26.09
CA LEU A 274 -21.34 -41.73 26.70
C LEU A 274 -22.53 -42.67 26.82
N GLU A 275 -23.68 -42.15 27.25
CA GLU A 275 -24.91 -42.93 27.35
C GLU A 275 -25.35 -43.48 25.99
N SER A 276 -25.21 -42.69 24.92
CA SER A 276 -25.51 -43.12 23.54
C SER A 276 -24.63 -44.29 23.08
N LEU A 277 -23.48 -44.50 23.74
CA LEU A 277 -22.57 -45.62 23.52
C LEU A 277 -22.83 -46.81 24.44
N GLY A 278 -23.77 -46.68 25.39
CA GLY A 278 -24.07 -47.67 26.43
C GLY A 278 -23.08 -47.63 27.60
N ILE A 279 -22.35 -46.53 27.78
CA ILE A 279 -21.33 -46.36 28.83
C ILE A 279 -21.93 -45.52 29.95
N ASN A 280 -22.03 -46.07 31.15
CA ASN A 280 -22.50 -45.32 32.32
C ASN A 280 -21.32 -44.54 32.95
N PRO A 281 -21.38 -43.20 33.06
CA PRO A 281 -20.29 -42.37 33.56
C PRO A 281 -19.90 -42.67 35.02
N ALA A 282 -20.83 -43.19 35.83
CA ALA A 282 -20.58 -43.55 37.23
C ALA A 282 -19.86 -44.90 37.41
N THR A 283 -19.97 -45.83 36.44
CA THR A 283 -19.35 -47.16 36.49
C THR A 283 -18.25 -47.37 35.44
N ALA A 284 -17.93 -46.35 34.63
CA ALA A 284 -16.89 -46.38 33.60
C ALA A 284 -15.47 -46.70 34.12
N HIS A 285 -15.27 -46.73 35.44
CA HIS A 285 -14.04 -47.20 36.08
C HIS A 285 -13.93 -48.73 36.20
N GLU A 286 -15.05 -49.48 36.15
CA GLU A 286 -15.13 -50.91 36.46
C GLU A 286 -15.50 -51.80 35.24
N THR A 287 -15.94 -51.23 34.13
CA THR A 287 -16.42 -52.00 32.95
C THR A 287 -15.31 -52.51 32.02
N ASP A 288 -14.10 -52.73 32.53
CA ASP A 288 -12.96 -53.28 31.77
C ASP A 288 -13.00 -54.82 31.60
N ALA A 289 -14.10 -55.51 31.95
CA ALA A 289 -14.18 -56.97 31.86
C ALA A 289 -15.44 -57.58 31.17
N ALA A 290 -16.48 -56.82 30.85
CA ALA A 290 -17.77 -57.41 30.43
C ALA A 290 -18.27 -57.07 29.01
N ALA A 291 -17.70 -56.09 28.31
CA ALA A 291 -18.19 -55.68 26.98
C ALA A 291 -17.42 -56.28 25.78
N VAL A 292 -16.50 -57.23 26.02
CA VAL A 292 -15.74 -57.93 24.96
C VAL A 292 -16.20 -59.39 24.77
N GLY A 293 -17.24 -59.84 25.48
CA GLY A 293 -17.65 -61.26 25.46
C GLY A 293 -19.14 -61.49 25.24
N ALA A 294 -19.64 -61.29 24.02
CA ALA A 294 -20.74 -62.07 23.41
C ALA A 294 -21.05 -61.54 22.01
N GLY A 295 -20.38 -62.10 21.00
CA GLY A 295 -20.61 -61.75 19.59
C GLY A 295 -19.49 -62.13 18.64
N THR A 296 -18.83 -63.27 18.87
CA THR A 296 -17.95 -63.91 17.90
C THR A 296 -18.75 -64.46 16.72
N ALA A 297 -18.48 -63.98 15.51
CA ALA A 297 -18.11 -64.82 14.36
C ALA A 297 -17.49 -63.97 13.24
N ALA A 298 -16.18 -64.19 13.01
CA ALA A 298 -15.31 -63.73 11.92
C ALA A 298 -15.04 -62.21 11.80
N ALA A 299 -13.82 -61.66 11.91
CA ALA A 299 -12.48 -62.22 12.04
C ALA A 299 -11.56 -61.22 12.77
N ALA A 300 -11.04 -61.66 13.92
CA ALA A 300 -9.73 -61.30 14.48
C ALA A 300 -8.62 -61.83 13.52
N MET A 301 -7.37 -61.37 13.45
CA MET A 301 -6.54 -60.43 14.19
C MET A 301 -5.23 -60.33 13.35
N SER A 302 -4.65 -59.14 13.16
CA SER A 302 -3.51 -58.60 13.93
C SER A 302 -2.20 -59.38 13.78
N GLN A 303 -1.13 -58.68 13.38
CA GLN A 303 -0.04 -58.36 14.31
C GLN A 303 0.97 -57.40 13.67
N ALA A 304 0.82 -56.12 13.98
CA ALA A 304 1.96 -55.26 14.22
C ALA A 304 2.23 -55.35 15.74
N ASP A 305 3.28 -56.05 16.12
CA ASP A 305 3.98 -55.88 17.40
C ASP A 305 5.25 -56.73 17.38
N THR A 306 6.34 -56.17 16.86
CA THR A 306 7.70 -56.53 17.29
C THR A 306 8.69 -55.52 16.72
N LEU A 307 8.81 -54.37 17.38
CA LEU A 307 9.96 -53.48 17.18
C LEU A 307 10.40 -52.90 18.52
N ALA A 308 11.11 -53.71 19.29
CA ALA A 308 12.07 -53.22 20.27
C ALA A 308 13.13 -54.30 20.58
N HIS A 309 14.39 -53.86 20.47
CA HIS A 309 15.63 -54.45 20.99
C HIS A 309 16.39 -55.51 20.17
N SER A 310 17.35 -54.96 19.42
CA SER A 310 18.64 -55.53 18.99
C SER A 310 19.48 -56.11 20.14
N ILE A 311 20.22 -57.20 19.89
CA ILE A 311 21.70 -57.34 20.03
C ILE A 311 22.15 -58.81 19.84
N ARG A 312 23.08 -58.99 18.87
CA ARG A 312 24.21 -59.94 18.74
C ARG A 312 24.03 -61.49 18.77
N ALA A 313 24.56 -62.05 17.66
CA ALA A 313 25.57 -63.13 17.54
C ALA A 313 25.20 -64.62 17.78
N PHE A 314 25.32 -65.40 16.69
CA PHE A 314 25.91 -66.75 16.48
C PHE A 314 26.11 -67.72 17.67
N PRO A 315 26.17 -69.08 17.50
CA PRO A 315 26.22 -69.90 16.25
C PRO A 315 25.44 -71.26 16.30
N ALA A 316 25.62 -72.06 15.23
CA ALA A 316 25.70 -73.54 15.18
C ALA A 316 24.50 -74.39 14.65
N GLN A 317 24.77 -75.02 13.50
CA GLN A 317 24.34 -76.32 12.90
C GLN A 317 24.12 -77.50 13.91
N PRO A 318 23.70 -78.74 13.51
CA PRO A 318 23.15 -79.27 12.23
C PRO A 318 22.03 -80.39 12.32
N HIS A 319 21.58 -80.86 11.13
CA HIS A 319 21.23 -82.25 10.70
C HIS A 319 19.99 -83.07 11.18
N THR A 320 19.31 -83.64 10.15
CA THR A 320 18.62 -84.96 10.02
C THR A 320 17.28 -85.16 10.77
N ARG A 321 16.24 -85.83 10.24
CA ARG A 321 16.21 -87.16 9.58
C ARG A 321 14.83 -87.44 8.92
N GLU A 322 14.86 -88.17 7.82
CA GLU A 322 13.80 -88.98 7.18
C GLU A 322 13.17 -90.05 8.12
N PRO A 323 12.05 -90.78 7.80
CA PRO A 323 11.88 -91.57 6.56
C PRO A 323 10.45 -91.84 5.99
N SER A 324 10.41 -92.18 4.67
CA SER A 324 9.64 -93.24 3.96
C SER A 324 8.08 -93.33 4.07
N LEU A 325 7.26 -93.78 3.10
CA LEU A 325 7.42 -94.84 2.08
C LEU A 325 6.24 -94.79 1.04
N HIS A 326 6.54 -95.25 -0.19
CA HIS A 326 5.76 -95.46 -1.44
C HIS A 326 4.70 -96.62 -1.36
N PRO A 327 3.84 -96.96 -2.40
CA PRO A 327 4.18 -97.25 -3.83
C PRO A 327 3.11 -96.98 -4.96
N VAL A 328 3.51 -96.61 -6.22
CA VAL A 328 3.68 -97.40 -7.52
C VAL A 328 2.36 -97.64 -8.30
N ALA A 329 2.18 -97.63 -9.63
CA ALA A 329 2.81 -97.22 -10.92
C ALA A 329 1.69 -97.40 -12.01
N SER A 330 1.75 -97.02 -13.31
CA SER A 330 2.67 -97.40 -14.42
C SER A 330 2.10 -96.80 -15.75
N ASP A 331 2.88 -96.09 -16.60
CA ASP A 331 3.55 -96.56 -17.86
C ASP A 331 2.79 -96.12 -19.15
N ALA A 332 3.36 -95.80 -20.34
CA ALA A 332 4.73 -95.55 -20.82
C ALA A 332 4.71 -95.04 -22.30
N VAL A 333 5.88 -94.57 -22.80
CA VAL A 333 6.44 -94.67 -24.20
C VAL A 333 6.34 -93.46 -25.20
N ARG A 334 7.51 -93.13 -25.79
CA ARG A 334 7.91 -92.14 -26.84
C ARG A 334 7.87 -92.75 -28.30
N PRO A 335 8.56 -92.24 -29.38
CA PRO A 335 8.35 -91.05 -30.25
C PRO A 335 8.41 -91.29 -31.82
N HIS A 336 8.20 -90.20 -32.61
CA HIS A 336 8.61 -89.88 -34.04
C HIS A 336 7.86 -90.54 -35.24
N PRO A 337 7.85 -90.00 -36.52
CA PRO A 337 8.82 -89.08 -37.20
C PRO A 337 8.26 -88.00 -38.22
N LEU A 338 9.19 -87.41 -38.99
CA LEU A 338 9.18 -86.34 -40.04
C LEU A 338 8.18 -86.40 -41.23
N ARG A 339 7.90 -85.24 -41.88
CA ARG A 339 8.25 -84.88 -43.30
C ARG A 339 7.28 -83.85 -43.97
N GLY A 340 7.82 -82.68 -44.36
CA GLY A 340 7.62 -82.05 -45.69
C GLY A 340 6.47 -81.04 -45.93
N PRO A 341 6.60 -80.16 -46.95
CA PRO A 341 6.10 -78.77 -46.94
C PRO A 341 5.11 -78.42 -48.07
N ARG A 342 4.48 -77.22 -48.04
CA ARG A 342 4.16 -76.37 -49.22
C ARG A 342 3.43 -75.07 -48.86
N LEU A 343 4.00 -73.95 -49.33
CA LEU A 343 3.33 -72.68 -49.63
C LEU A 343 3.33 -72.54 -51.17
N SER A 344 2.23 -72.05 -51.74
CA SER A 344 2.07 -71.71 -53.17
C SER A 344 2.21 -70.18 -53.32
N LEU A 345 3.24 -69.71 -54.05
CA LEU A 345 3.22 -69.25 -55.47
C LEU A 345 2.52 -67.87 -55.61
N ALA A 346 3.14 -66.79 -56.13
CA ALA A 346 3.94 -66.70 -57.34
C ALA A 346 4.92 -65.50 -57.41
N HIS A 347 6.07 -65.77 -58.03
CA HIS A 347 6.94 -65.01 -58.95
C HIS A 347 6.39 -63.70 -59.61
N LEU A 348 7.16 -62.70 -60.09
CA LEU A 348 8.51 -62.66 -60.69
C LEU A 348 9.04 -61.19 -60.80
N THR A 349 10.37 -61.05 -60.69
CA THR A 349 11.34 -60.11 -61.33
C THR A 349 11.43 -58.60 -61.03
N ASP A 350 12.58 -58.27 -60.43
CA ASP A 350 13.61 -57.29 -60.83
C ASP A 350 13.26 -55.83 -61.16
N ALA A 351 13.69 -54.92 -60.28
CA ALA A 351 14.37 -53.69 -60.67
C ALA A 351 15.35 -53.23 -59.57
N ASN A 352 16.57 -52.98 -60.00
CA ASN A 352 17.77 -52.67 -59.22
C ASN A 352 17.81 -51.22 -58.70
N HIS A 353 18.39 -51.10 -57.50
CA HIS A 353 19.23 -50.02 -56.98
C HIS A 353 18.75 -48.56 -57.00
N THR A 354 18.45 -48.05 -55.81
CA THR A 354 19.16 -46.87 -55.24
C THR A 354 19.42 -47.12 -53.75
N VAL A 355 20.64 -46.78 -53.34
CA VAL A 355 21.26 -47.02 -52.03
C VAL A 355 21.04 -45.78 -51.15
N ASP A 356 20.79 -45.97 -49.85
CA ASP A 356 21.21 -45.01 -48.82
C ASP A 356 21.34 -45.72 -47.44
N PRO A 357 22.15 -45.23 -46.50
CA PRO A 357 23.41 -45.89 -46.19
C PRO A 357 23.65 -45.97 -44.68
N GLU A 358 23.24 -47.04 -43.99
CA GLU A 358 23.64 -47.15 -42.57
C GLU A 358 23.63 -48.58 -42.00
N LEU A 359 24.13 -49.54 -42.76
CA LEU A 359 24.57 -50.82 -42.22
C LEU A 359 25.86 -51.27 -42.92
N LYS A 360 27.00 -50.82 -42.40
CA LYS A 360 28.26 -51.57 -42.51
C LYS A 360 28.57 -52.20 -41.16
N PRO A 361 28.69 -53.53 -41.07
CA PRO A 361 29.29 -54.18 -39.91
C PRO A 361 30.79 -53.93 -39.95
N LEU A 362 31.36 -53.38 -38.88
CA LEU A 362 32.80 -53.23 -38.73
C LEU A 362 33.33 -54.30 -37.78
N MET A 363 34.20 -55.14 -38.34
CA MET A 363 35.07 -56.10 -37.68
C MET A 363 35.86 -55.47 -36.54
N THR A 364 36.14 -56.25 -35.50
CA THR A 364 37.31 -56.05 -34.63
C THR A 364 38.31 -57.17 -34.88
N CYS A 365 39.56 -56.77 -35.10
CA CYS A 365 40.66 -57.64 -35.49
C CYS A 365 41.12 -58.51 -34.31
N LEU A 366 41.08 -59.83 -34.52
CA LEU A 366 42.22 -60.68 -34.16
C LEU A 366 43.38 -60.33 -35.09
N THR A 367 44.51 -59.92 -34.53
CA THR A 367 45.81 -60.06 -35.17
C THR A 367 46.78 -60.59 -34.13
N GLU A 368 46.96 -61.92 -34.12
CA GLU A 368 48.30 -62.47 -33.96
C GLU A 368 49.13 -61.96 -35.14
N GLU A 369 50.18 -61.19 -34.85
CA GLU A 369 51.51 -61.41 -35.40
C GLU A 369 52.49 -60.46 -34.70
N SER A 370 53.46 -61.10 -34.06
CA SER A 370 54.67 -60.52 -33.49
C SER A 370 55.44 -59.67 -34.50
N TYR A 371 55.73 -58.41 -34.16
CA TYR A 371 57.02 -57.79 -34.49
C TYR A 371 57.43 -56.82 -33.37
N GLN A 372 58.61 -57.08 -32.81
CA GLN A 372 59.29 -56.25 -31.80
C GLN A 372 59.52 -54.82 -32.30
N PRO A 373 59.66 -53.87 -31.36
CA PRO A 373 60.85 -53.03 -31.38
C PRO A 373 61.67 -53.30 -30.12
N SER A 374 62.92 -53.71 -30.37
CA SER A 374 63.99 -53.84 -29.40
C SER A 374 64.13 -52.58 -28.52
N GLN A 375 64.50 -52.82 -27.27
CA GLN A 375 65.17 -51.87 -26.39
C GLN A 375 66.29 -51.13 -27.13
N ASP A 376 66.44 -49.83 -26.88
CA ASP A 376 67.62 -49.36 -26.13
C ASP A 376 67.50 -47.90 -25.66
N HIS A 377 67.94 -47.75 -24.41
CA HIS A 377 68.55 -46.60 -23.74
C HIS A 377 67.76 -45.35 -23.28
N ASP A 378 67.86 -45.21 -21.95
CA ASP A 378 68.23 -44.02 -21.18
C ASP A 378 67.22 -42.90 -20.91
N GLY A 379 67.02 -42.66 -19.61
CA GLY A 379 66.88 -41.29 -19.10
C GLY A 379 65.57 -40.96 -18.41
N ALA A 380 65.62 -41.05 -17.08
CA ALA A 380 65.10 -40.07 -16.11
C ALA A 380 63.58 -39.74 -16.01
N ASP A 381 63.15 -39.70 -14.74
CA ASP A 381 62.00 -38.99 -14.16
C ASP A 381 60.60 -39.53 -14.54
N GLY A 382 59.77 -40.03 -13.62
CA GLY A 382 59.40 -39.44 -12.34
C GLY A 382 57.97 -38.91 -12.44
N VAL A 383 57.04 -39.50 -11.67
CA VAL A 383 55.61 -39.15 -11.46
C VAL A 383 54.58 -40.06 -12.16
N GLY A 384 54.12 -41.07 -11.41
CA GLY A 384 52.70 -41.43 -11.28
C GLY A 384 51.93 -41.88 -12.51
N ARG A 385 52.44 -42.83 -13.30
CA ARG A 385 51.58 -43.61 -14.21
C ARG A 385 50.74 -44.56 -13.35
N GLY A 386 49.48 -44.21 -13.10
CA GLY A 386 48.53 -45.14 -12.46
C GLY A 386 48.53 -46.44 -13.24
N ALA A 387 48.66 -47.57 -12.53
CA ALA A 387 48.74 -48.89 -13.15
C ALA A 387 47.58 -49.05 -14.14
N SER A 388 47.89 -49.40 -15.39
CA SER A 388 46.84 -49.68 -16.37
C SER A 388 46.04 -50.89 -15.89
N TRP A 389 44.73 -50.93 -16.14
CA TRP A 389 43.93 -52.09 -15.73
C TRP A 389 44.54 -53.40 -16.24
N ALA A 390 45.12 -53.41 -17.45
CA ALA A 390 45.86 -54.55 -17.97
C ALA A 390 47.01 -55.01 -17.05
N GLU A 391 47.77 -54.11 -16.45
CA GLU A 391 48.82 -54.43 -15.45
C GLU A 391 48.24 -54.89 -14.11
N VAL A 392 47.07 -54.36 -13.71
CA VAL A 392 46.37 -54.77 -12.48
C VAL A 392 45.78 -56.17 -12.61
N VAL A 393 45.31 -56.56 -13.80
CA VAL A 393 44.69 -57.86 -14.06
C VAL A 393 45.69 -58.93 -14.52
N ALA A 394 46.91 -58.54 -14.94
CA ALA A 394 47.98 -59.44 -15.39
C ALA A 394 48.39 -60.59 -14.44
N PRO A 395 48.37 -60.44 -13.09
CA PRO A 395 48.72 -61.56 -12.19
C PRO A 395 47.56 -62.57 -11.99
N LEU A 396 46.39 -62.33 -12.58
CA LEU A 396 45.24 -63.23 -12.49
C LEU A 396 45.30 -64.28 -13.61
N PRO A 397 44.79 -65.51 -13.38
CA PRO A 397 44.65 -66.51 -14.45
C PRO A 397 43.87 -65.93 -15.64
N ASP A 398 44.28 -66.24 -16.87
CA ASP A 398 43.74 -65.62 -18.11
C ASP A 398 42.21 -65.57 -18.18
N SER A 399 41.54 -66.63 -17.72
CA SER A 399 40.08 -66.69 -17.67
C SER A 399 39.45 -65.68 -16.70
N LEU A 400 40.12 -65.43 -15.57
CA LEU A 400 39.69 -64.45 -14.57
C LEU A 400 40.05 -63.03 -15.02
N ALA A 401 41.18 -62.87 -15.70
CA ALA A 401 41.60 -61.58 -16.20
C ALA A 401 40.69 -61.07 -17.33
N LEU A 402 40.33 -61.95 -18.26
CA LEU A 402 39.34 -61.67 -19.30
C LEU A 402 37.96 -61.36 -18.72
N PHE A 403 37.53 -62.10 -17.68
CA PHE A 403 36.29 -61.82 -16.98
C PHE A 403 36.29 -60.41 -16.36
N PHE A 404 37.36 -60.03 -15.65
CA PHE A 404 37.46 -58.71 -15.04
C PHE A 404 37.49 -57.58 -16.07
N LEU A 405 38.20 -57.75 -17.20
CA LEU A 405 38.23 -56.75 -18.27
C LEU A 405 36.87 -56.62 -18.99
N ASP A 406 36.16 -57.72 -19.23
CA ASP A 406 34.79 -57.69 -19.79
C ASP A 406 33.83 -56.98 -18.83
N GLU A 407 33.93 -57.26 -17.53
CA GLU A 407 33.07 -56.62 -16.54
C GLU A 407 33.40 -55.13 -16.36
N LEU A 408 34.67 -54.74 -16.49
CA LEU A 408 35.10 -53.33 -16.49
C LEU A 408 34.60 -52.58 -17.73
N LEU A 409 34.64 -53.24 -18.89
CA LEU A 409 34.08 -52.69 -20.12
C LEU A 409 32.58 -52.48 -19.95
N ARG A 410 31.84 -53.49 -19.49
CA ARG A 410 30.39 -53.42 -19.21
C ARG A 410 30.05 -52.33 -18.22
N TRP A 411 30.81 -52.22 -17.13
CA TRP A 411 30.63 -51.16 -16.14
C TRP A 411 30.83 -49.78 -16.77
N ARG A 412 31.90 -49.59 -17.56
CA ARG A 412 32.16 -48.32 -18.26
C ARG A 412 31.04 -47.98 -19.24
N THR A 413 30.59 -48.94 -20.05
CA THR A 413 29.49 -48.70 -21.00
C THR A 413 28.19 -48.39 -20.26
N ALA A 414 27.93 -49.05 -19.13
CA ALA A 414 26.78 -48.78 -18.28
C ALA A 414 26.83 -47.35 -17.70
N VAL A 415 28.00 -46.90 -17.23
CA VAL A 415 28.20 -45.54 -16.73
C VAL A 415 28.03 -44.50 -17.84
N GLU A 416 28.64 -44.71 -19.01
CA GLU A 416 28.51 -43.80 -20.16
C GLU A 416 27.05 -43.73 -20.67
N ASN A 417 26.33 -44.85 -20.66
CA ASN A 417 24.90 -44.89 -20.99
C ASN A 417 24.03 -44.16 -19.95
N VAL A 418 24.33 -44.33 -18.66
CA VAL A 418 23.64 -43.60 -17.57
C VAL A 418 23.90 -42.11 -17.67
N GLU A 419 25.15 -41.70 -17.91
CA GLU A 419 25.52 -40.29 -18.08
C GLU A 419 24.87 -39.68 -19.33
N GLY A 420 24.87 -40.42 -20.46
CA GLY A 420 24.17 -40.03 -21.68
C GLY A 420 22.68 -39.84 -21.45
N ALA A 421 22.03 -40.78 -20.77
CA ALA A 421 20.60 -40.70 -20.43
C ALA A 421 20.29 -39.49 -19.53
N GLU A 422 21.12 -39.19 -18.53
CA GLU A 422 20.95 -38.01 -17.67
C GLU A 422 21.15 -36.69 -18.44
N ARG A 423 22.13 -36.63 -19.36
CA ARG A 423 22.31 -35.44 -20.23
C ARG A 423 21.09 -35.20 -21.12
N TYR A 424 20.52 -36.25 -21.71
CA TYR A 424 19.30 -36.13 -22.51
C TYR A 424 18.08 -35.73 -21.66
N LYS A 425 17.94 -36.24 -20.42
CA LYS A 425 16.89 -35.79 -19.49
C LYS A 425 16.99 -34.30 -19.14
N ILE A 426 18.21 -33.78 -18.95
CA ILE A 426 18.43 -32.35 -18.70
C ILE A 426 18.04 -31.52 -19.92
N LEU A 427 18.40 -31.97 -21.13
CA LEU A 427 18.08 -31.29 -22.38
C LEU A 427 16.57 -31.30 -22.66
N ASP A 428 15.91 -32.43 -22.41
CA ASP A 428 14.45 -32.56 -22.59
C ASP A 428 13.67 -31.75 -21.53
N GLY A 429 14.19 -31.69 -20.30
CA GLY A 429 13.71 -30.76 -19.25
C GLY A 429 13.86 -29.29 -19.64
N PHE A 430 14.90 -28.93 -20.38
CA PHE A 430 15.10 -27.58 -20.90
C PHE A 430 14.13 -27.26 -22.04
N VAL A 431 13.95 -28.17 -23.01
CA VAL A 431 13.05 -27.99 -24.17
C VAL A 431 11.58 -27.93 -23.74
N SER A 432 11.16 -28.81 -22.82
CA SER A 432 9.81 -28.82 -22.27
C SER A 432 9.51 -27.58 -21.41
N GLY A 433 10.48 -27.11 -20.62
CA GLY A 433 10.41 -25.83 -19.90
C GLY A 433 10.26 -24.63 -20.84
N LEU A 434 10.99 -24.63 -21.96
CA LEU A 434 10.87 -23.58 -22.98
C LEU A 434 9.48 -23.57 -23.62
N GLN A 435 8.96 -24.73 -24.04
CA GLN A 435 7.62 -24.82 -24.65
C GLN A 435 6.48 -24.44 -23.69
N THR A 436 6.60 -24.76 -22.40
CA THR A 436 5.60 -24.38 -21.39
C THR A 436 5.60 -22.88 -21.10
N THR A 437 6.77 -22.22 -21.08
CA THR A 437 6.85 -20.75 -20.96
C THR A 437 6.25 -20.03 -22.18
N THR A 438 6.42 -20.57 -23.39
CA THR A 438 5.84 -19.99 -24.62
C THR A 438 4.32 -20.17 -24.69
N ARG A 439 3.76 -21.27 -24.16
CA ARG A 439 2.31 -21.57 -24.20
C ARG A 439 1.49 -20.93 -23.09
N LEU A 440 2.03 -20.78 -21.88
CA LEU A 440 1.27 -20.31 -20.71
C LEU A 440 1.36 -18.79 -20.48
N GLY A 441 2.30 -18.11 -21.14
CA GLY A 441 2.55 -16.68 -20.96
C GLY A 441 3.12 -16.36 -19.57
N ILE A 442 4.05 -15.41 -19.53
CA ILE A 442 4.43 -14.71 -18.31
C ILE A 442 3.52 -13.49 -18.21
N ARG A 443 3.06 -13.14 -17.00
CA ARG A 443 2.23 -11.97 -16.76
C ARG A 443 2.95 -11.10 -15.74
N GLY A 444 3.30 -9.88 -16.14
CA GLY A 444 4.06 -8.92 -15.35
C GLY A 444 5.46 -9.41 -14.96
N LEU A 445 6.24 -8.51 -14.35
CA LEU A 445 7.56 -8.84 -13.80
C LEU A 445 7.42 -9.48 -12.40
N ASP A 446 6.84 -10.67 -12.32
CA ASP A 446 6.81 -11.46 -11.08
C ASP A 446 8.12 -12.21 -10.87
N VAL A 447 9.00 -11.63 -10.03
CA VAL A 447 10.32 -12.19 -9.70
C VAL A 447 10.22 -13.51 -8.91
N SER A 448 9.02 -13.85 -8.39
CA SER A 448 8.75 -15.12 -7.72
C SER A 448 8.40 -16.25 -8.70
N ASP A 449 8.03 -15.94 -9.95
CA ASP A 449 7.72 -16.95 -10.95
C ASP A 449 9.01 -17.67 -11.39
N ARG A 450 9.03 -19.00 -11.19
CA ARG A 450 10.15 -19.87 -11.55
C ARG A 450 10.46 -19.85 -13.06
N LYS A 451 9.49 -19.45 -13.89
CA LYS A 451 9.63 -19.34 -15.35
C LYS A 451 10.74 -18.38 -15.80
N TRP A 452 11.00 -17.30 -15.05
CA TRP A 452 12.09 -16.35 -15.36
C TRP A 452 13.49 -16.96 -15.27
N TYR A 453 13.64 -18.10 -14.58
CA TYR A 453 14.92 -18.73 -14.32
C TYR A 453 15.13 -20.02 -15.13
N VAL A 454 14.17 -20.35 -16.00
CA VAL A 454 14.25 -21.51 -16.90
C VAL A 454 15.38 -21.25 -17.89
N GLY A 455 16.37 -22.14 -17.90
CA GLY A 455 17.54 -22.06 -18.76
C GLY A 455 18.72 -21.22 -18.24
N VAL A 456 18.59 -20.59 -17.06
CA VAL A 456 19.73 -19.94 -16.39
C VAL A 456 20.50 -21.00 -15.57
N PRO A 457 21.85 -21.10 -15.72
CA PRO A 457 22.66 -22.01 -14.90
C PRO A 457 22.46 -21.79 -13.41
N TYR A 458 22.37 -22.88 -12.62
CA TYR A 458 22.15 -22.82 -11.16
C TYR A 458 23.00 -21.78 -10.42
N PRO A 459 24.32 -21.64 -10.65
CA PRO A 459 25.13 -20.63 -9.95
C PRO A 459 24.76 -19.18 -10.30
N LEU A 460 24.21 -18.93 -11.49
CA LEU A 460 23.83 -17.59 -11.96
C LEU A 460 22.40 -17.19 -11.58
N ARG A 461 21.55 -18.15 -11.17
CA ARG A 461 20.14 -17.88 -10.82
C ARG A 461 20.00 -16.88 -9.67
N ALA A 462 20.86 -16.98 -8.65
CA ALA A 462 20.83 -16.05 -7.51
C ALA A 462 21.16 -14.62 -7.95
N LEU A 463 22.20 -14.45 -8.78
CA LEU A 463 22.60 -13.15 -9.31
C LEU A 463 21.51 -12.54 -10.21
N TYR A 464 20.94 -13.36 -11.10
CA TYR A 464 19.86 -12.94 -11.98
C TYR A 464 18.60 -12.52 -11.19
N ARG A 465 18.27 -13.26 -10.13
CA ARG A 465 17.17 -12.91 -9.22
C ARG A 465 17.41 -11.57 -8.52
N ILE A 466 18.61 -11.35 -7.98
CA ILE A 466 18.97 -10.08 -7.33
C ILE A 466 18.84 -8.92 -8.31
N LEU A 467 19.30 -9.10 -9.56
CA LEU A 467 19.18 -8.08 -10.60
C LEU A 467 17.72 -7.73 -10.90
N LEU A 468 16.85 -8.73 -11.10
CA LEU A 468 15.43 -8.51 -11.36
C LEU A 468 14.73 -7.84 -10.17
N VAL A 469 14.99 -8.28 -8.93
CA VAL A 469 14.48 -7.62 -7.72
C VAL A 469 14.94 -6.16 -7.67
N GLY A 470 16.21 -5.89 -7.96
CA GLY A 470 16.77 -4.54 -7.98
C GLY A 470 16.06 -3.64 -8.99
N ILE A 471 15.85 -4.12 -10.22
CA ILE A 471 15.13 -3.39 -11.26
C ILE A 471 13.69 -3.10 -10.82
N THR A 472 12.97 -4.09 -10.28
CA THR A 472 11.59 -3.91 -9.81
C THR A 472 11.52 -2.88 -8.69
N VAL A 473 12.39 -2.98 -7.68
CA VAL A 473 12.41 -2.05 -6.53
C VAL A 473 12.72 -0.63 -6.99
N MET A 474 13.69 -0.43 -7.87
CA MET A 474 14.02 0.89 -8.41
C MET A 474 12.84 1.52 -9.18
N ASN A 475 12.15 0.75 -10.02
CA ASN A 475 10.99 1.25 -10.74
C ASN A 475 9.81 1.56 -9.81
N VAL A 476 9.57 0.75 -8.77
CA VAL A 476 8.56 1.07 -7.73
C VAL A 476 8.89 2.38 -7.02
N LEU A 477 10.17 2.63 -6.69
CA LEU A 477 10.61 3.90 -6.10
C LEU A 477 10.36 5.08 -7.06
N TYR A 478 10.62 4.92 -8.36
CA TYR A 478 10.33 5.96 -9.36
C TYR A 478 8.82 6.25 -9.49
N PHE A 479 7.97 5.21 -9.52
CA PHE A 479 6.51 5.41 -9.54
C PHE A 479 5.98 6.01 -8.23
N ALA A 480 6.57 5.67 -7.08
CA ALA A 480 6.23 6.29 -5.80
C ALA A 480 6.60 7.79 -5.78
N ALA A 481 7.78 8.15 -6.28
CA ALA A 481 8.17 9.55 -6.45
C ALA A 481 7.25 10.29 -7.45
N ALA A 482 6.84 9.64 -8.55
CA ALA A 482 5.86 10.19 -9.49
C ALA A 482 4.45 10.37 -8.88
N LEU A 483 4.02 9.49 -7.98
CA LEU A 483 2.79 9.64 -7.19
C LEU A 483 2.89 10.86 -6.27
N VAL A 484 4.00 11.00 -5.53
CA VAL A 484 4.26 12.18 -4.69
C VAL A 484 4.23 13.44 -5.53
N PHE A 485 4.92 13.48 -6.67
CA PHE A 485 4.90 14.61 -7.60
C PHE A 485 3.47 14.93 -8.06
N SER A 486 2.72 13.92 -8.49
CA SER A 486 1.33 14.10 -8.96
C SER A 486 0.42 14.69 -7.88
N ALA A 487 0.60 14.25 -6.63
CA ALA A 487 -0.15 14.75 -5.48
C ALA A 487 0.22 16.20 -5.15
N VAL A 488 1.52 16.54 -5.09
CA VAL A 488 1.97 17.91 -4.77
C VAL A 488 1.69 18.89 -5.91
N PHE A 489 1.82 18.47 -7.17
CA PHE A 489 1.44 19.26 -8.35
C PHE A 489 -0.06 19.58 -8.34
N SER A 490 -0.90 18.58 -8.07
CA SER A 490 -2.34 18.80 -7.97
C SER A 490 -2.69 19.69 -6.77
N ALA A 491 -2.01 19.50 -5.64
CA ALA A 491 -2.19 20.33 -4.45
C ALA A 491 -1.78 21.79 -4.69
N ASP A 492 -0.68 22.02 -5.41
CA ASP A 492 -0.20 23.35 -5.81
C ASP A 492 -1.25 24.12 -6.62
N VAL A 493 -1.84 23.48 -7.64
CA VAL A 493 -2.93 24.09 -8.42
C VAL A 493 -4.16 24.34 -7.53
N ILE A 494 -4.54 23.40 -6.66
CA ILE A 494 -5.71 23.54 -5.77
C ILE A 494 -5.53 24.72 -4.79
N ILE A 495 -4.37 24.81 -4.13
CA ILE A 495 -4.07 25.88 -3.17
C ILE A 495 -3.95 27.23 -3.88
N THR A 496 -3.35 27.26 -5.07
CA THR A 496 -3.30 28.47 -5.90
C THR A 496 -4.70 28.97 -6.27
N VAL A 497 -5.59 28.08 -6.72
CA VAL A 497 -6.99 28.44 -7.01
C VAL A 497 -7.73 28.90 -5.76
N PHE A 498 -7.49 28.26 -4.60
CA PHE A 498 -8.05 28.67 -3.32
C PHE A 498 -7.61 30.08 -2.92
N PHE A 499 -6.31 30.41 -3.04
CA PHE A 499 -5.83 31.78 -2.81
C PHE A 499 -6.39 32.78 -3.82
N GLY A 500 -6.70 32.34 -5.04
CA GLY A 500 -7.40 33.15 -6.04
C GLY A 500 -8.76 33.68 -5.58
N PHE A 501 -9.42 33.06 -4.59
CA PHE A 501 -10.67 33.58 -4.01
C PHE A 501 -10.48 34.96 -3.34
N PHE A 502 -9.26 35.27 -2.90
CA PHE A 502 -8.93 36.49 -2.18
C PHE A 502 -8.30 37.57 -3.07
N ALA A 503 -8.13 37.31 -4.38
CA ALA A 503 -7.77 38.35 -5.34
C ALA A 503 -8.93 39.34 -5.54
N ARG A 504 -10.17 38.83 -5.68
CA ARG A 504 -11.39 39.64 -5.72
C ARG A 504 -12.57 38.92 -5.04
N PRO A 505 -13.46 39.62 -4.32
CA PRO A 505 -14.59 38.98 -3.61
C PRO A 505 -15.51 38.12 -4.49
N ASN A 506 -15.67 38.49 -5.75
CA ASN A 506 -16.56 37.79 -6.68
C ASN A 506 -15.96 36.50 -7.25
N TYR A 507 -14.66 36.24 -7.05
CA TYR A 507 -13.97 35.10 -7.65
C TYR A 507 -14.29 33.78 -6.94
N VAL A 508 -14.76 33.82 -5.69
CA VAL A 508 -15.13 32.61 -4.92
C VAL A 508 -16.11 31.71 -5.67
N PHE A 509 -17.09 32.26 -6.38
CA PHE A 509 -18.08 31.48 -7.11
C PHE A 509 -17.49 30.78 -8.35
N PRO A 510 -16.97 31.49 -9.37
CA PRO A 510 -16.41 30.85 -10.56
C PRO A 510 -15.21 29.95 -10.25
N LEU A 511 -14.30 30.37 -9.36
CA LEU A 511 -13.13 29.57 -9.02
C LEU A 511 -13.47 28.33 -8.17
N SER A 512 -14.60 28.32 -7.43
CA SER A 512 -15.03 27.09 -6.74
C SER A 512 -15.34 25.95 -7.71
N ALA A 513 -15.88 26.25 -8.89
CA ALA A 513 -16.11 25.24 -9.93
C ALA A 513 -14.78 24.73 -10.52
N VAL A 514 -13.80 25.61 -10.73
CA VAL A 514 -12.44 25.21 -11.16
C VAL A 514 -11.79 24.31 -10.11
N LEU A 515 -11.85 24.70 -8.84
CA LEU A 515 -11.25 23.94 -7.74
C LEU A 515 -11.84 22.52 -7.64
N LEU A 516 -13.16 22.38 -7.85
CA LEU A 516 -13.81 21.07 -7.90
C LEU A 516 -13.27 20.21 -9.05
N MET A 517 -13.20 20.80 -10.25
CA MET A 517 -12.76 20.11 -11.46
C MET A 517 -11.30 19.68 -11.37
N VAL A 518 -10.43 20.53 -10.82
CA VAL A 518 -9.02 20.22 -10.55
C VAL A 518 -8.89 19.14 -9.46
N ALA A 519 -9.67 19.20 -8.39
CA ALA A 519 -9.63 18.18 -7.33
C ALA A 519 -9.98 16.78 -7.88
N ILE A 520 -10.98 16.68 -8.76
CA ILE A 520 -11.35 15.42 -9.42
C ILE A 520 -10.21 14.92 -10.31
N GLN A 521 -9.60 15.79 -11.12
CA GLN A 521 -8.46 15.41 -11.97
C GLN A 521 -7.24 14.98 -11.16
N GLY A 522 -6.90 15.73 -10.11
CA GLY A 522 -5.79 15.40 -9.23
C GLY A 522 -5.98 14.04 -8.57
N ALA A 523 -7.19 13.72 -8.12
CA ALA A 523 -7.50 12.42 -7.53
C ALA A 523 -7.40 11.30 -8.58
N SER A 524 -7.85 11.55 -9.81
CA SER A 524 -7.72 10.62 -10.93
C SER A 524 -6.25 10.38 -11.31
N LEU A 525 -5.43 11.44 -11.39
CA LEU A 525 -4.00 11.35 -11.68
C LEU A 525 -3.25 10.54 -10.63
N CYS A 526 -3.49 10.83 -9.33
CA CYS A 526 -2.93 10.04 -8.23
C CYS A 526 -3.38 8.58 -8.30
N THR A 527 -4.63 8.32 -8.72
CA THR A 527 -5.16 6.97 -8.88
C THR A 527 -4.40 6.20 -9.97
N ARG A 528 -4.06 6.85 -11.09
CA ARG A 528 -3.26 6.20 -12.15
C ARG A 528 -1.85 5.85 -11.67
N ALA A 529 -1.22 6.75 -10.91
CA ALA A 529 0.09 6.47 -10.33
C ALA A 529 0.03 5.28 -9.35
N ALA A 530 -0.99 5.25 -8.48
CA ALA A 530 -1.21 4.15 -7.55
C ALA A 530 -1.52 2.81 -8.27
N ASP A 531 -2.29 2.84 -9.36
CA ASP A 531 -2.57 1.66 -10.18
C ASP A 531 -1.29 1.07 -10.79
N CYS A 532 -0.34 1.91 -11.23
CA CYS A 532 0.95 1.46 -11.75
C CYS A 532 1.79 0.79 -10.64
N ILE A 533 1.85 1.38 -9.45
CA ILE A 533 2.56 0.80 -8.30
C ILE A 533 1.94 -0.55 -7.91
N LEU A 534 0.62 -0.61 -7.82
CA LEU A 534 -0.10 -1.81 -7.44
C LEU A 534 0.06 -2.93 -8.48
N ALA A 535 0.07 -2.59 -9.77
CA ALA A 535 0.35 -3.55 -10.83
C ALA A 535 1.74 -4.18 -10.65
N VAL A 536 2.79 -3.37 -10.49
CA VAL A 536 4.16 -3.87 -10.26
C VAL A 536 4.26 -4.70 -8.98
N TYR A 537 3.61 -4.27 -7.89
CA TYR A 537 3.61 -5.00 -6.62
C TYR A 537 2.89 -6.36 -6.70
N ASN A 538 1.79 -6.44 -7.44
CA ASN A 538 1.03 -7.67 -7.63
C ASN A 538 1.64 -8.60 -8.70
N GLY A 539 2.69 -8.18 -9.39
CA GLY A 539 3.25 -8.91 -10.53
C GLY A 539 2.34 -8.87 -11.75
N ASP A 540 1.46 -7.87 -11.87
CA ASP A 540 0.63 -7.63 -13.04
C ASP A 540 1.31 -6.65 -14.01
N VAL A 541 0.91 -6.71 -15.29
CA VAL A 541 1.43 -5.78 -16.31
C VAL A 541 0.94 -4.37 -16.03
N ILE A 542 1.82 -3.36 -16.12
CA ILE A 542 1.42 -1.96 -15.92
C ILE A 542 0.30 -1.56 -16.91
N PRO A 543 -0.63 -0.67 -16.52
CA PRO A 543 -1.83 -0.38 -17.32
C PRO A 543 -1.55 0.03 -18.77
N VAL A 544 -0.44 0.71 -19.04
CA VAL A 544 -0.04 1.14 -20.40
C VAL A 544 0.11 -0.03 -21.37
N PHE A 545 0.59 -1.18 -20.89
CA PHE A 545 0.94 -2.33 -21.72
C PHE A 545 -0.08 -3.46 -21.69
N GLU A 546 -1.16 -3.34 -20.93
CA GLU A 546 -2.18 -4.40 -20.81
C GLU A 546 -2.82 -4.77 -22.16
N ARG A 547 -2.94 -3.81 -23.09
CA ARG A 547 -3.53 -4.07 -24.42
C ARG A 547 -2.66 -4.96 -25.31
N LEU A 548 -1.35 -4.99 -25.09
CA LEU A 548 -0.44 -5.85 -25.86
C LEU A 548 -0.64 -7.34 -25.53
N GLY A 549 -1.47 -7.64 -24.53
CA GLY A 549 -1.70 -9.00 -24.04
C GLY A 549 -0.67 -9.41 -22.99
N SER A 550 -0.94 -10.49 -22.28
CA SER A 550 -0.11 -10.92 -21.13
C SER A 550 1.36 -11.08 -21.50
N TYR A 551 1.66 -11.73 -22.62
CA TYR A 551 3.03 -12.01 -23.02
C TYR A 551 3.77 -10.77 -23.53
N TRP A 552 3.27 -10.14 -24.60
CA TRP A 552 3.94 -8.97 -25.21
C TRP A 552 3.93 -7.75 -24.30
N GLY A 553 2.90 -7.58 -23.47
CA GLY A 553 2.85 -6.52 -22.46
C GLY A 553 3.94 -6.70 -21.39
N THR A 554 4.14 -7.93 -20.91
CA THR A 554 5.24 -8.25 -19.98
C THR A 554 6.61 -8.01 -20.62
N VAL A 555 6.80 -8.44 -21.88
CA VAL A 555 8.06 -8.21 -22.60
C VAL A 555 8.33 -6.70 -22.75
N ALA A 556 7.33 -5.92 -23.14
CA ALA A 556 7.45 -4.46 -23.26
C ALA A 556 7.78 -3.80 -21.92
N GLU A 557 7.13 -4.23 -20.83
CA GLU A 557 7.40 -3.73 -19.48
C GLU A 557 8.83 -4.02 -19.02
N VAL A 558 9.30 -5.26 -19.18
CA VAL A 558 10.67 -5.63 -18.79
C VAL A 558 11.71 -4.88 -19.62
N ILE A 559 11.49 -4.74 -20.93
CA ILE A 559 12.36 -3.95 -21.80
C ILE A 559 12.38 -2.49 -21.34
N LEU A 560 11.22 -1.90 -21.02
CA LEU A 560 11.14 -0.54 -20.52
C LEU A 560 11.89 -0.37 -19.19
N PHE A 561 11.68 -1.26 -18.22
CA PHE A 561 12.31 -1.17 -16.90
C PHE A 561 13.83 -1.37 -16.97
N PHE A 562 14.30 -2.31 -17.78
CA PHE A 562 15.72 -2.55 -18.00
C PHE A 562 16.35 -1.38 -18.77
N VAL A 563 15.75 -1.04 -19.92
CA VAL A 563 15.63 0.29 -20.52
C VAL A 563 16.16 1.45 -19.68
N LEU A 564 15.23 1.88 -18.84
CA LEU A 564 15.36 2.99 -17.92
C LEU A 564 16.56 2.77 -17.02
N VAL A 565 16.62 1.66 -16.26
CA VAL A 565 17.68 1.45 -15.25
C VAL A 565 19.09 1.55 -15.86
N VAL A 566 19.30 1.02 -17.06
CA VAL A 566 20.59 1.14 -17.78
C VAL A 566 20.87 2.59 -18.15
N VAL A 567 19.90 3.30 -18.72
CA VAL A 567 20.06 4.73 -19.06
C VAL A 567 20.36 5.55 -17.82
N GLN A 568 19.66 5.31 -16.70
CA GLN A 568 19.91 6.00 -15.44
C GLN A 568 21.31 5.69 -14.88
N PHE A 569 21.77 4.44 -14.98
CA PHE A 569 23.12 4.06 -14.56
C PHE A 569 24.20 4.76 -15.41
N VAL A 570 23.99 4.87 -16.73
CA VAL A 570 24.89 5.62 -17.62
C VAL A 570 24.91 7.10 -17.25
N ILE A 571 23.75 7.71 -17.02
CA ILE A 571 23.64 9.12 -16.59
C ILE A 571 24.38 9.33 -15.26
N PHE A 572 24.18 8.44 -14.29
CA PHE A 572 24.91 8.48 -13.02
C PHE A 572 26.43 8.46 -13.25
N CYS A 573 26.94 7.53 -14.07
CA CYS A 573 28.38 7.42 -14.34
C CYS A 573 28.94 8.68 -15.01
N VAL A 574 28.23 9.25 -15.98
CA VAL A 574 28.69 10.46 -16.70
C VAL A 574 28.81 11.65 -15.73
N TYR A 575 27.77 11.95 -14.96
CA TYR A 575 27.76 13.09 -14.04
C TYR A 575 28.59 12.88 -12.78
N ALA A 576 28.74 11.63 -12.32
CA ALA A 576 29.63 11.31 -11.20
C ALA A 576 31.10 11.55 -11.56
N VAL A 577 31.48 11.37 -12.83
CA VAL A 577 32.84 11.63 -13.34
C VAL A 577 33.06 13.12 -13.65
N GLN A 578 32.05 13.82 -14.19
CA GLN A 578 32.18 15.22 -14.59
C GLN A 578 32.11 16.20 -13.42
N ASP A 579 31.17 16.00 -12.49
CA ASP A 579 30.89 16.95 -11.41
C ASP A 579 31.19 16.35 -10.03
N SER A 580 30.28 15.50 -9.54
CA SER A 580 30.39 14.82 -8.25
C SER A 580 29.43 13.62 -8.17
N PRO A 581 29.73 12.60 -7.36
CA PRO A 581 28.83 11.47 -7.16
C PRO A 581 27.43 11.86 -6.66
N LEU A 582 27.33 12.91 -5.84
CA LEU A 582 26.05 13.43 -5.35
C LEU A 582 25.21 13.99 -6.50
N ARG A 583 25.82 14.81 -7.38
CA ARG A 583 25.17 15.37 -8.56
C ARG A 583 24.73 14.27 -9.54
N GLY A 584 25.57 13.25 -9.74
CA GLY A 584 25.21 12.08 -10.52
C GLY A 584 23.99 11.33 -9.98
N LEU A 585 23.89 11.20 -8.65
CA LEU A 585 22.75 10.56 -7.99
C LEU A 585 21.47 11.39 -8.09
N GLU A 586 21.54 12.71 -7.87
CA GLU A 586 20.42 13.64 -8.05
C GLU A 586 19.85 13.54 -9.47
N ILE A 587 20.68 13.68 -10.50
CA ILE A 587 20.23 13.69 -11.90
C ILE A 587 19.71 12.31 -12.32
N SER A 588 20.38 11.22 -11.92
CA SER A 588 19.93 9.86 -12.22
C SER A 588 18.58 9.55 -11.58
N PHE A 589 18.40 9.93 -10.31
CA PHE A 589 17.11 9.73 -9.63
C PHE A 589 16.01 10.61 -10.25
N ALA A 590 16.32 11.88 -10.53
CA ALA A 590 15.41 12.83 -11.16
C ALA A 590 14.88 12.33 -12.50
N THR A 591 15.78 11.89 -13.37
CA THR A 591 15.41 11.34 -14.68
C THR A 591 14.56 10.07 -14.57
N GLY A 592 14.83 9.21 -13.58
CA GLY A 592 14.04 8.01 -13.31
C GLY A 592 12.58 8.31 -12.97
N TRP A 593 12.32 9.17 -11.98
CA TRP A 593 10.93 9.48 -11.59
C TRP A 593 10.22 10.39 -12.60
N ILE A 594 10.92 11.27 -13.33
CA ILE A 594 10.33 12.04 -14.45
C ILE A 594 9.88 11.08 -15.56
N SER A 595 10.66 10.04 -15.86
CA SER A 595 10.26 9.00 -16.83
C SER A 595 9.00 8.26 -16.37
N ALA A 596 8.94 7.87 -15.10
CA ALA A 596 7.74 7.27 -14.52
C ALA A 596 6.52 8.21 -14.56
N LEU A 597 6.72 9.51 -14.30
CA LEU A 597 5.68 10.53 -14.41
C LEU A 597 5.13 10.63 -15.84
N LEU A 598 5.99 10.56 -16.87
CA LEU A 598 5.54 10.57 -18.26
C LEU A 598 4.68 9.34 -18.59
N VAL A 599 5.03 8.17 -18.07
CA VAL A 599 4.21 6.94 -18.20
C VAL A 599 2.85 7.13 -17.52
N VAL A 600 2.82 7.69 -16.30
CA VAL A 600 1.57 7.99 -15.57
C VAL A 600 0.72 9.01 -16.31
N ALA A 601 1.33 10.10 -16.79
CA ALA A 601 0.64 11.17 -17.52
C ALA A 601 0.05 10.65 -18.83
N PHE A 602 0.80 9.85 -19.59
CA PHE A 602 0.30 9.19 -20.79
C PHE A 602 -0.90 8.29 -20.47
N THR A 603 -0.80 7.49 -19.39
CA THR A 603 -1.92 6.65 -18.92
C THR A 603 -3.14 7.49 -18.56
N HIS A 604 -2.94 8.63 -17.91
CA HIS A 604 -4.01 9.52 -17.46
C HIS A 604 -4.71 10.22 -18.64
N VAL A 605 -3.96 10.79 -19.59
CA VAL A 605 -4.51 11.51 -20.75
C VAL A 605 -5.34 10.58 -21.64
N PHE A 606 -4.88 9.35 -21.87
CA PHE A 606 -5.57 8.40 -22.75
C PHE A 606 -6.55 7.48 -22.01
N PHE A 607 -6.84 7.74 -20.74
CA PHE A 607 -7.65 6.88 -19.90
C PHE A 607 -9.07 6.63 -20.45
N PHE A 608 -9.77 7.67 -20.89
CA PHE A 608 -11.14 7.57 -21.44
C PHE A 608 -11.23 6.78 -22.76
N THR A 609 -10.14 6.68 -23.51
CA THR A 609 -10.17 6.06 -24.85
C THR A 609 -10.29 4.53 -24.79
N GLY A 610 -10.05 3.93 -23.61
CA GLY A 610 -9.93 2.48 -23.46
C GLY A 610 -8.72 1.88 -24.19
N ILE A 611 -7.85 2.71 -24.78
CA ILE A 611 -6.67 2.27 -25.56
C ILE A 611 -5.70 1.45 -24.72
N CYS A 612 -5.67 1.63 -23.40
CA CYS A 612 -4.77 0.92 -22.50
C CYS A 612 -5.46 -0.20 -21.69
N ALA A 613 -6.77 -0.45 -21.84
CA ALA A 613 -7.48 -1.42 -21.01
C ALA A 613 -7.79 -2.73 -21.76
N SER A 614 -7.59 -3.87 -21.10
CA SER A 614 -8.04 -5.16 -21.60
C SER A 614 -9.57 -5.25 -21.63
N VAL A 615 -10.12 -6.04 -22.57
CA VAL A 615 -11.56 -6.37 -22.64
C VAL A 615 -12.06 -7.02 -21.35
N THR A 616 -11.17 -7.71 -20.62
CA THR A 616 -11.48 -8.43 -19.37
C THR A 616 -11.50 -7.54 -18.11
N THR A 617 -10.91 -6.35 -18.14
CA THR A 617 -10.84 -5.41 -16.99
C THR A 617 -11.90 -4.32 -17.07
N ARG A 618 -12.84 -4.43 -18.02
CA ARG A 618 -13.86 -3.42 -18.28
C ARG A 618 -14.97 -3.55 -17.24
N ASP A 619 -14.98 -2.63 -16.29
CA ASP A 619 -15.98 -2.64 -15.22
C ASP A 619 -17.34 -2.16 -15.76
N THR A 620 -18.30 -3.09 -15.89
CA THR A 620 -19.65 -2.81 -16.37
C THR A 620 -20.43 -1.88 -15.45
N ASP A 621 -20.04 -1.78 -14.18
CA ASP A 621 -20.71 -0.95 -13.17
C ASP A 621 -20.43 0.56 -13.36
N ASN A 622 -19.30 0.93 -13.97
CA ASN A 622 -19.01 2.34 -14.29
C ASN A 622 -19.88 2.88 -15.44
N ARG A 623 -20.27 2.04 -16.42
CA ARG A 623 -21.31 2.43 -17.40
C ARG A 623 -22.67 2.64 -16.73
N LEU A 624 -22.96 1.87 -15.67
CA LEU A 624 -24.15 2.01 -14.83
C LEU A 624 -24.11 3.27 -13.94
N ALA A 625 -22.94 3.85 -13.65
CA ALA A 625 -22.77 5.13 -12.95
C ALA A 625 -22.83 6.37 -13.87
N ALA A 626 -22.44 6.23 -15.14
CA ALA A 626 -22.78 7.18 -16.20
C ALA A 626 -24.26 7.09 -16.62
N LEU A 627 -24.89 5.93 -16.38
CA LEU A 627 -26.28 5.68 -16.67
C LEU A 627 -27.25 6.62 -15.94
N PRO A 628 -27.08 7.07 -14.68
CA PRO A 628 -27.89 8.12 -14.07
C PRO A 628 -28.00 9.41 -14.90
N PHE A 629 -26.96 9.76 -15.67
CA PHE A 629 -27.00 10.89 -16.59
C PHE A 629 -27.99 10.67 -17.75
N PHE A 630 -28.17 9.42 -18.19
CA PHE A 630 -29.09 9.00 -19.26
C PHE A 630 -30.44 8.44 -18.75
N LEU A 631 -30.48 7.81 -17.58
CA LEU A 631 -31.64 7.17 -16.92
C LEU A 631 -32.47 8.18 -16.12
N ALA A 632 -31.90 9.31 -15.68
CA ALA A 632 -32.70 10.39 -15.09
C ALA A 632 -33.78 10.90 -16.06
N LEU A 633 -33.60 10.65 -17.37
CA LEU A 633 -34.55 10.95 -18.44
C LEU A 633 -35.44 9.75 -18.85
N SER A 634 -35.16 8.52 -18.39
CA SER A 634 -35.97 7.34 -18.75
C SER A 634 -36.85 6.85 -17.59
N PHE A 635 -38.15 6.83 -17.81
CA PHE A 635 -39.17 6.34 -16.88
C PHE A 635 -39.04 4.81 -16.69
N GLY A 636 -38.92 4.35 -15.44
CA GLY A 636 -38.92 2.91 -15.13
C GLY A 636 -39.36 2.61 -13.71
N ASN A 637 -40.35 1.72 -13.58
CA ASN A 637 -40.97 1.28 -12.33
C ASN A 637 -40.18 0.15 -11.64
N ALA A 638 -39.46 0.49 -10.57
CA ALA A 638 -38.82 -0.49 -9.69
C ALA A 638 -39.84 -1.08 -8.68
N SER A 639 -39.71 -2.38 -8.40
CA SER A 639 -40.70 -3.22 -7.72
C SER A 639 -40.53 -3.26 -6.20
N LYS A 640 -41.61 -3.63 -5.48
CA LYS A 640 -41.75 -3.62 -4.01
C LYS A 640 -40.72 -4.45 -3.22
N ALA A 641 -39.93 -5.30 -3.86
CA ALA A 641 -38.92 -6.13 -3.20
C ALA A 641 -37.66 -5.34 -2.78
N GLU A 642 -37.31 -4.27 -3.51
CA GLU A 642 -36.16 -3.39 -3.22
C GLU A 642 -36.35 -2.54 -1.96
N GLN A 643 -37.61 -2.35 -1.55
CA GLN A 643 -38.01 -1.43 -0.48
C GLN A 643 -37.83 -2.04 0.93
N ARG A 644 -37.82 -3.38 1.06
CA ARG A 644 -37.58 -4.09 2.33
C ARG A 644 -36.10 -4.20 2.71
N GLY A 645 -35.17 -4.01 1.77
CA GLY A 645 -33.72 -3.96 2.02
C GLY A 645 -33.20 -2.61 2.55
N MET A 646 -34.11 -1.67 2.86
CA MET A 646 -33.78 -0.33 3.38
C MET A 646 -33.76 -0.28 4.92
N ASP A 647 -34.47 -1.17 5.62
CA ASP A 647 -34.60 -1.11 7.09
C ASP A 647 -33.35 -1.61 7.84
N THR A 648 -32.62 -2.60 7.31
CA THR A 648 -31.34 -3.05 7.88
C THR A 648 -30.19 -2.08 7.62
N ARG A 649 -30.29 -1.24 6.57
CA ARG A 649 -29.38 -0.11 6.33
C ARG A 649 -29.56 1.05 7.31
N PHE A 650 -30.61 1.01 8.13
CA PHE A 650 -30.94 2.08 9.08
C PHE A 650 -30.06 2.05 10.36
N MET A 651 -29.62 0.87 10.82
CA MET A 651 -28.71 0.75 11.99
C MET A 651 -27.23 1.00 11.65
N LEU A 652 -26.78 0.73 10.41
CA LEU A 652 -25.43 1.10 9.97
C LEU A 652 -25.28 2.63 9.84
N ARG A 653 -26.38 3.31 9.46
CA ARG A 653 -26.46 4.77 9.28
C ARG A 653 -26.11 5.57 10.53
N THR A 654 -26.56 5.17 11.72
CA THR A 654 -26.30 5.93 12.96
C THR A 654 -24.82 5.97 13.33
N SER A 655 -24.09 4.87 13.19
CA SER A 655 -22.64 4.84 13.44
C SER A 655 -21.86 5.73 12.46
N SER A 656 -22.21 5.68 11.17
CA SER A 656 -21.53 6.47 10.15
C SER A 656 -21.88 7.96 10.18
N TYR A 657 -23.10 8.34 10.58
CA TYR A 657 -23.44 9.75 10.82
C TYR A 657 -22.65 10.34 11.98
N VAL A 658 -22.42 9.57 13.05
CA VAL A 658 -21.57 10.01 14.18
C VAL A 658 -20.11 10.14 13.73
N ILE A 659 -19.57 9.13 13.05
CA ILE A 659 -18.18 9.15 12.56
C ILE A 659 -17.92 10.31 11.59
N CYS A 660 -18.88 10.62 10.69
CA CYS A 660 -18.76 11.72 9.73
C CYS A 660 -19.08 13.10 10.34
N GLY A 661 -19.97 13.16 11.34
CA GLY A 661 -20.43 14.40 11.97
C GLY A 661 -19.43 15.00 12.95
N VAL A 662 -18.67 14.16 13.68
CA VAL A 662 -17.71 14.62 14.69
C VAL A 662 -16.64 15.56 14.11
N PRO A 663 -15.93 15.23 13.00
CA PRO A 663 -14.99 16.15 12.39
C PRO A 663 -15.62 17.47 11.96
N LEU A 664 -16.85 17.47 11.42
CA LEU A 664 -17.53 18.70 11.00
C LEU A 664 -17.82 19.63 12.19
N VAL A 665 -18.31 19.08 13.30
CA VAL A 665 -18.56 19.85 14.52
C VAL A 665 -17.26 20.41 15.09
N ILE A 666 -16.19 19.60 15.13
CA ILE A 666 -14.87 20.06 15.59
C ILE A 666 -14.35 21.20 14.70
N SER A 667 -14.42 21.06 13.37
CA SER A 667 -14.01 22.11 12.43
C SER A 667 -14.80 23.40 12.65
N MET A 668 -16.11 23.29 12.91
CA MET A 668 -16.96 24.44 13.21
C MET A 668 -16.56 25.13 14.53
N LEU A 669 -16.36 24.37 15.61
CA LEU A 669 -15.96 24.91 16.92
C LEU A 669 -14.59 25.60 16.85
N LEU A 670 -13.62 24.99 16.17
CA LEU A 670 -12.29 25.57 15.97
C LEU A 670 -12.37 26.85 15.13
N GLY A 671 -13.22 26.88 14.09
CA GLY A 671 -13.35 28.04 13.22
C GLY A 671 -14.02 29.21 13.92
N ILE A 672 -15.04 28.95 14.74
CA ILE A 672 -15.64 29.94 15.64
C ILE A 672 -14.60 30.45 16.65
N GLY A 673 -13.82 29.53 17.24
CA GLY A 673 -12.71 29.87 18.13
C GLY A 673 -11.68 30.80 17.47
N PHE A 674 -11.33 30.55 16.21
CA PHE A 674 -10.47 31.43 15.42
C PHE A 674 -11.10 32.80 15.19
N LEU A 675 -12.38 32.86 14.79
CA LEU A 675 -13.07 34.14 14.55
C LEU A 675 -13.13 35.02 15.81
N ILE A 676 -13.21 34.41 17.00
CA ILE A 676 -13.22 35.13 18.29
C ILE A 676 -11.80 35.53 18.72
N SER A 677 -10.86 34.58 18.73
CA SER A 677 -9.54 34.76 19.34
C SER A 677 -8.46 35.30 18.39
N ARG A 678 -8.67 35.19 17.07
CA ARG A 678 -7.70 35.50 16.01
C ARG A 678 -6.41 34.68 16.07
N ILE A 679 -6.41 33.56 16.80
CA ILE A 679 -5.24 32.68 16.89
C ILE A 679 -5.14 31.83 15.62
N VAL A 680 -4.11 32.06 14.80
CA VAL A 680 -3.92 31.37 13.49
C VAL A 680 -3.84 29.85 13.62
N SER A 681 -3.30 29.32 14.71
CA SER A 681 -3.28 27.87 14.95
C SER A 681 -4.67 27.24 14.96
N LEU A 682 -5.69 27.97 15.41
CA LEU A 682 -7.08 27.50 15.35
C LEU A 682 -7.60 27.47 13.91
N TYR A 683 -7.26 28.45 13.07
CA TYR A 683 -7.61 28.41 11.65
C TYR A 683 -6.95 27.23 10.93
N VAL A 684 -5.66 27.00 11.17
CA VAL A 684 -4.92 25.85 10.61
C VAL A 684 -5.59 24.54 11.02
N ALA A 685 -5.99 24.42 12.28
CA ALA A 685 -6.73 23.25 12.77
C ALA A 685 -8.12 23.14 12.11
N THR A 686 -8.85 24.24 11.93
CA THR A 686 -10.13 24.26 11.19
C THR A 686 -9.98 23.76 9.77
N PHE A 687 -8.96 24.23 9.05
CA PHE A 687 -8.66 23.84 7.67
C PHE A 687 -8.34 22.34 7.57
N VAL A 688 -7.48 21.84 8.45
CA VAL A 688 -7.12 20.41 8.55
C VAL A 688 -8.36 19.55 8.81
N VAL A 689 -9.13 19.89 9.85
CA VAL A 689 -10.29 19.09 10.24
C VAL A 689 -11.40 19.15 9.18
N ALA A 690 -11.57 20.28 8.48
CA ALA A 690 -12.50 20.40 7.36
C ALA A 690 -12.14 19.44 6.21
N LEU A 691 -10.86 19.37 5.83
CA LEU A 691 -10.40 18.44 4.79
C LEU A 691 -10.51 16.97 5.22
N VAL A 692 -10.22 16.66 6.50
CA VAL A 692 -10.42 15.33 7.06
C VAL A 692 -11.91 14.95 7.03
N ALA A 693 -12.81 15.86 7.37
CA ALA A 693 -14.26 15.64 7.26
C ALA A 693 -14.67 15.38 5.79
N ALA A 694 -14.16 16.21 4.87
CA ALA A 694 -14.04 16.01 3.43
C ALA A 694 -13.87 14.53 3.03
N TYR A 695 -12.70 14.03 3.42
CA TYR A 695 -12.21 12.71 3.08
C TYR A 695 -12.98 11.58 3.77
N MET A 696 -13.32 11.73 5.05
CA MET A 696 -14.07 10.70 5.78
C MET A 696 -15.45 10.47 5.17
N VAL A 697 -16.15 11.53 4.76
CA VAL A 697 -17.44 11.35 4.08
C VAL A 697 -17.26 10.76 2.69
N HIS A 698 -16.22 11.16 1.95
CA HIS A 698 -15.89 10.49 0.68
C HIS A 698 -15.71 8.98 0.90
N TYR A 699 -14.94 8.57 1.91
CA TYR A 699 -14.69 7.18 2.28
C TYR A 699 -15.97 6.42 2.66
N TYR A 700 -16.77 6.97 3.58
CA TYR A 700 -17.94 6.24 4.11
C TYR A 700 -19.18 6.34 3.20
N SER A 701 -19.31 7.37 2.36
CA SER A 701 -20.48 7.55 1.51
C SER A 701 -20.58 6.57 0.35
N ASP A 702 -19.49 5.90 -0.05
CA ASP A 702 -19.53 4.75 -0.98
C ASP A 702 -20.30 3.56 -0.37
N SER A 703 -20.35 3.47 0.96
CA SER A 703 -21.02 2.37 1.67
C SER A 703 -22.48 2.65 2.08
N LEU A 704 -22.96 3.91 1.97
CA LEU A 704 -24.14 4.38 2.72
C LEU A 704 -25.42 4.64 1.91
N SER A 705 -25.40 4.77 0.58
CA SER A 705 -26.58 5.26 -0.15
C SER A 705 -26.63 4.88 -1.64
N ASN A 706 -27.80 5.07 -2.28
CA ASN A 706 -27.92 5.00 -3.73
C ASN A 706 -26.93 5.97 -4.38
N SER A 707 -26.33 5.60 -5.52
CA SER A 707 -25.26 6.36 -6.19
C SER A 707 -25.55 7.87 -6.32
N LEU A 708 -26.81 8.23 -6.64
CA LEU A 708 -27.24 9.62 -6.79
C LEU A 708 -27.29 10.41 -5.46
N SER A 709 -27.85 9.82 -4.39
CA SER A 709 -27.89 10.47 -3.07
C SER A 709 -26.49 10.59 -2.45
N GLY A 710 -25.62 9.62 -2.73
CA GLY A 710 -24.22 9.63 -2.26
C GLY A 710 -23.40 10.70 -2.97
N ALA A 711 -23.58 10.84 -4.28
CA ALA A 711 -22.95 11.89 -5.07
C ALA A 711 -23.38 13.29 -4.62
N LEU A 712 -24.69 13.51 -4.40
CA LEU A 712 -25.21 14.79 -3.91
C LEU A 712 -24.61 15.12 -2.52
N LEU A 713 -24.54 14.15 -1.62
CA LEU A 713 -23.99 14.34 -0.28
C LEU A 713 -22.49 14.67 -0.29
N ARG A 714 -21.69 13.97 -1.12
CA ARG A 714 -20.26 14.27 -1.30
C ARG A 714 -20.06 15.70 -1.81
N PHE A 715 -20.86 16.09 -2.80
CA PHE A 715 -20.78 17.42 -3.40
C PHE A 715 -21.14 18.52 -2.40
N THR A 716 -22.27 18.41 -1.71
CA THR A 716 -22.71 19.46 -0.78
C THR A 716 -21.78 19.60 0.41
N LEU A 717 -21.21 18.50 0.89
CA LEU A 717 -20.20 18.56 1.93
C LEU A 717 -18.91 19.21 1.45
N TRP A 718 -18.45 18.85 0.25
CA TRP A 718 -17.26 19.47 -0.33
C TRP A 718 -17.44 20.99 -0.45
N MET A 719 -18.58 21.44 -0.98
CA MET A 719 -18.94 22.86 -1.03
C MET A 719 -18.98 23.48 0.37
N MET A 720 -19.55 22.77 1.36
CA MET A 720 -19.60 23.25 2.74
C MET A 720 -18.20 23.43 3.33
N THR A 721 -17.30 22.47 3.13
CA THR A 721 -15.92 22.58 3.63
C THR A 721 -15.16 23.73 2.98
N LEU A 722 -15.32 23.91 1.67
CA LEU A 722 -14.70 25.00 0.92
C LEU A 722 -15.23 26.36 1.37
N VAL A 723 -16.55 26.51 1.46
CA VAL A 723 -17.20 27.75 1.92
C VAL A 723 -16.83 28.04 3.36
N TRP A 724 -16.75 27.04 4.24
CA TRP A 724 -16.34 27.22 5.63
C TRP A 724 -14.89 27.72 5.75
N CYS A 725 -13.96 27.13 5.00
CA CYS A 725 -12.57 27.59 4.93
C CYS A 725 -12.47 29.02 4.38
N TYR A 726 -13.28 29.38 3.38
CA TYR A 726 -13.35 30.73 2.83
C TYR A 726 -13.90 31.75 3.85
N VAL A 727 -15.05 31.45 4.48
CA VAL A 727 -15.73 32.32 5.46
C VAL A 727 -14.80 32.61 6.63
N THR A 728 -14.22 31.56 7.22
CA THR A 728 -13.34 31.68 8.37
C THR A 728 -12.09 32.46 8.04
N PHE A 729 -11.49 32.27 6.86
CA PHE A 729 -10.31 33.03 6.43
C PHE A 729 -10.65 34.50 6.14
N ALA A 730 -11.69 34.76 5.32
CA ALA A 730 -12.09 36.10 4.91
C ALA A 730 -12.45 36.98 6.12
N PHE A 731 -13.35 36.52 7.00
CA PHE A 731 -13.69 37.27 8.21
C PHE A 731 -12.57 37.24 9.26
N GLY A 732 -11.79 36.16 9.29
CA GLY A 732 -10.65 35.94 10.17
C GLY A 732 -9.60 37.03 10.10
N PHE A 733 -9.24 37.44 8.89
CA PHE A 733 -8.12 38.37 8.65
C PHE A 733 -8.52 39.78 8.21
N GLN A 734 -9.76 40.03 7.73
CA GLN A 734 -10.17 41.35 7.21
C GLN A 734 -11.00 42.24 8.16
N ASN A 735 -11.28 41.83 9.42
CA ASN A 735 -12.03 42.65 10.40
C ASN A 735 -13.24 43.41 9.80
N TYR A 736 -14.15 42.67 9.14
CA TYR A 736 -15.37 43.17 8.49
C TYR A 736 -15.13 44.31 7.46
N ASN A 737 -14.51 43.96 6.33
CA ASN A 737 -14.51 44.81 5.15
C ASN A 737 -15.85 44.66 4.38
N ASN A 738 -16.54 45.77 4.09
CA ASN A 738 -17.84 45.78 3.40
C ASN A 738 -17.82 45.05 2.04
N SER A 739 -16.65 45.03 1.37
CA SER A 739 -16.49 44.40 0.05
C SER A 739 -16.60 42.87 0.12
N TYR A 740 -15.87 42.22 1.02
CA TYR A 740 -15.88 40.76 1.18
C TYR A 740 -17.11 40.26 1.94
N GLY A 741 -17.71 41.07 2.82
CA GLY A 741 -18.90 40.68 3.59
C GLY A 741 -20.07 40.22 2.71
N SER A 742 -20.31 40.88 1.57
CA SER A 742 -21.37 40.51 0.63
C SER A 742 -21.16 39.10 0.05
N SER A 743 -19.95 38.80 -0.43
CA SER A 743 -19.60 37.48 -0.98
C SER A 743 -19.73 36.36 0.05
N VAL A 744 -19.35 36.61 1.30
CA VAL A 744 -19.42 35.65 2.40
C VAL A 744 -20.88 35.33 2.76
N ILE A 745 -21.74 36.35 2.84
CA ILE A 745 -23.17 36.17 3.10
C ILE A 745 -23.81 35.33 1.99
N VAL A 746 -23.58 35.71 0.71
CA VAL A 746 -24.15 34.99 -0.44
C VAL A 746 -23.65 33.55 -0.50
N ALA A 747 -22.34 33.30 -0.31
CA ALA A 747 -21.78 31.96 -0.29
C ALA A 747 -22.36 31.10 0.84
N SER A 748 -22.54 31.68 2.03
CA SER A 748 -23.12 30.98 3.19
C SER A 748 -24.60 30.63 2.98
N VAL A 749 -25.39 31.55 2.41
CA VAL A 749 -26.81 31.31 2.09
C VAL A 749 -26.95 30.24 1.02
N LEU A 750 -26.19 30.32 -0.07
CA LEU A 750 -26.20 29.31 -1.14
C LEU A 750 -25.82 27.92 -0.60
N ASN A 751 -24.77 27.86 0.23
CA ASN A 751 -24.35 26.61 0.84
C ASN A 751 -25.40 26.05 1.83
N GLY A 752 -26.05 26.92 2.62
CA GLY A 752 -27.17 26.55 3.47
C GLY A 752 -28.34 25.95 2.69
N ILE A 753 -28.68 26.53 1.53
CA ILE A 753 -29.69 25.99 0.61
C ILE A 753 -29.29 24.59 0.12
N PHE A 754 -28.04 24.40 -0.32
CA PHE A 754 -27.56 23.10 -0.78
C PHE A 754 -27.58 22.03 0.33
N VAL A 755 -27.18 22.38 1.55
CA VAL A 755 -27.24 21.47 2.70
C VAL A 755 -28.69 21.09 3.03
N LEU A 756 -29.60 22.07 3.05
CA LEU A 756 -31.03 21.81 3.27
C LEU A 756 -31.60 20.88 2.18
N LEU A 757 -31.28 21.14 0.91
CA LEU A 757 -31.66 20.28 -0.21
C LEU A 757 -31.11 18.86 -0.05
N ALA A 758 -29.84 18.70 0.33
CA ALA A 758 -29.24 17.39 0.58
C ALA A 758 -29.91 16.64 1.74
N ILE A 759 -30.20 17.32 2.86
CA ILE A 759 -30.89 16.72 4.02
C ILE A 759 -32.32 16.29 3.65
N VAL A 760 -33.06 17.14 2.92
CA VAL A 760 -34.41 16.81 2.43
C VAL A 760 -34.35 15.60 1.50
N CYS A 761 -33.35 15.54 0.63
CA CYS A 761 -33.11 14.42 -0.28
C CYS A 761 -32.75 13.11 0.43
N LEU A 762 -32.01 13.16 1.55
CA LEU A 762 -31.69 11.98 2.37
C LEU A 762 -32.92 11.41 3.10
N ARG A 763 -33.90 12.26 3.43
CA ARG A 763 -35.13 11.86 4.12
C ARG A 763 -36.19 11.29 3.19
N GLN A 764 -36.12 11.59 1.89
CA GLN A 764 -37.11 11.08 0.92
C GLN A 764 -36.60 9.82 0.20
N PRO A 765 -37.49 8.85 -0.10
CA PRO A 765 -37.11 7.67 -0.89
C PRO A 765 -36.60 8.12 -2.27
N GLY A 766 -35.60 7.40 -2.81
CA GLY A 766 -34.77 7.76 -3.99
C GLY A 766 -35.49 7.95 -5.34
N ARG A 767 -36.81 8.13 -5.32
CA ARG A 767 -37.70 8.44 -6.45
C ARG A 767 -38.31 9.84 -6.40
N SER A 768 -37.93 10.69 -5.45
CA SER A 768 -38.52 12.02 -5.35
C SER A 768 -38.11 12.91 -6.52
N TRP A 769 -39.09 13.59 -7.12
CA TRP A 769 -38.88 14.70 -8.05
C TRP A 769 -37.90 15.74 -7.48
N LEU A 770 -37.95 15.94 -6.16
CA LEU A 770 -37.07 16.84 -5.42
C LEU A 770 -35.59 16.47 -5.52
N LEU A 771 -35.22 15.18 -5.50
CA LEU A 771 -33.84 14.74 -5.66
C LEU A 771 -33.28 15.10 -7.05
N ARG A 772 -34.10 14.93 -8.09
CA ARG A 772 -33.76 15.26 -9.47
C ARG A 772 -33.65 16.76 -9.69
N ALA A 773 -34.64 17.51 -9.19
CA ALA A 773 -34.61 18.97 -9.23
C ALA A 773 -33.39 19.53 -8.49
N SER A 774 -33.06 18.99 -7.31
CA SER A 774 -31.88 19.40 -6.54
C SER A 774 -30.58 19.14 -7.30
N TYR A 775 -30.45 17.99 -7.94
CA TYR A 775 -29.29 17.67 -8.78
C TYR A 775 -29.18 18.60 -10.00
N ILE A 776 -30.29 18.88 -10.69
CA ILE A 776 -30.32 19.82 -11.82
C ILE A 776 -29.92 21.23 -11.35
N VAL A 777 -30.43 21.69 -10.21
CA VAL A 777 -30.07 23.00 -9.65
C VAL A 777 -28.58 23.08 -9.33
N VAL A 778 -28.00 22.03 -8.76
CA VAL A 778 -26.55 21.94 -8.50
C VAL A 778 -25.74 21.98 -9.80
N MET A 779 -26.14 21.20 -10.81
CA MET A 779 -25.44 21.20 -12.10
C MET A 779 -25.57 22.53 -12.84
N ALA A 780 -26.74 23.17 -12.77
CA ALA A 780 -26.95 24.51 -13.30
C ALA A 780 -26.08 25.54 -12.59
N TYR A 781 -25.88 25.41 -11.26
CA TYR A 781 -24.96 26.25 -10.50
C TYR A 781 -23.50 26.07 -10.95
N ILE A 782 -23.02 24.83 -11.10
CA ILE A 782 -21.66 24.55 -11.58
C ILE A 782 -21.47 25.12 -12.99
N PHE A 783 -22.44 24.90 -13.88
CA PHE A 783 -22.42 25.42 -15.24
C PHE A 783 -22.43 26.95 -15.26
N GLY A 784 -23.25 27.60 -14.43
CA GLY A 784 -23.28 29.05 -14.28
C GLY A 784 -21.96 29.62 -13.75
N CYS A 785 -21.34 28.96 -12.77
CA CYS A 785 -20.00 29.32 -12.27
C CYS A 785 -18.92 29.13 -13.35
N TRP A 786 -19.04 28.11 -14.19
CA TRP A 786 -18.12 27.90 -15.31
C TRP A 786 -18.28 28.99 -16.39
N VAL A 787 -19.51 29.32 -16.81
CA VAL A 787 -19.76 30.38 -17.80
C VAL A 787 -19.26 31.73 -17.29
N SER A 788 -19.39 32.00 -15.98
CA SER A 788 -18.94 33.26 -15.39
C SER A 788 -17.41 33.38 -15.26
N LEU A 789 -16.63 32.31 -15.46
CA LEU A 789 -15.15 32.40 -15.52
C LEU A 789 -14.67 33.31 -16.65
N PHE A 790 -15.29 33.21 -17.83
CA PHE A 790 -14.88 33.97 -19.01
C PHE A 790 -14.96 35.49 -18.83
N PRO A 791 -16.08 36.06 -18.34
CA PRO A 791 -16.18 37.50 -18.12
C PRO A 791 -15.59 37.99 -16.79
N LEU A 792 -15.54 37.17 -15.73
CA LEU A 792 -15.14 37.65 -14.39
C LEU A 792 -13.64 37.47 -14.09
N VAL A 793 -13.08 36.30 -14.40
CA VAL A 793 -11.69 35.96 -14.04
C VAL A 793 -10.78 36.27 -15.21
N ASP A 794 -10.76 35.39 -16.21
CA ASP A 794 -10.02 35.52 -17.47
C ASP A 794 -10.50 34.42 -18.44
N TRP A 795 -10.50 34.70 -19.75
CA TRP A 795 -10.85 33.72 -20.77
C TRP A 795 -9.89 32.52 -20.79
N ARG A 796 -8.61 32.71 -20.42
CA ARG A 796 -7.60 31.64 -20.31
C ARG A 796 -7.98 30.62 -19.24
N MET A 797 -8.44 31.10 -18.08
CA MET A 797 -8.93 30.23 -17.00
C MET A 797 -10.21 29.50 -17.42
N GLY A 798 -11.11 30.18 -18.15
CA GLY A 798 -12.31 29.56 -18.72
C GLY A 798 -11.99 28.39 -19.66
N LEU A 799 -11.00 28.55 -20.55
CA LEU A 799 -10.54 27.48 -21.45
C LEU A 799 -9.86 26.33 -20.70
N PHE A 800 -9.02 26.63 -19.71
CA PHE A 800 -8.39 25.62 -18.87
C PHE A 800 -9.44 24.77 -18.16
N CYS A 801 -10.44 25.41 -17.54
CA CYS A 801 -11.55 24.71 -16.90
C CYS A 801 -12.37 23.90 -17.91
N LEU A 802 -12.60 24.40 -19.12
CA LEU A 802 -13.32 23.67 -20.18
C LEU A 802 -12.57 22.41 -20.59
N ALA A 803 -11.25 22.49 -20.80
CA ALA A 803 -10.44 21.33 -21.17
C ALA A 803 -10.48 20.24 -20.10
N ILE A 804 -10.32 20.63 -18.83
CA ILE A 804 -10.43 19.72 -17.70
C ILE A 804 -11.83 19.13 -17.55
N MET A 805 -12.87 19.96 -17.70
CA MET A 805 -14.26 19.52 -17.60
C MET A 805 -14.59 18.51 -18.71
N LEU A 806 -14.17 18.77 -19.95
CA LEU A 806 -14.31 17.84 -21.06
C LEU A 806 -13.59 16.52 -20.75
N HIS A 807 -12.35 16.58 -20.26
CA HIS A 807 -11.61 15.37 -19.86
C HIS A 807 -12.34 14.59 -18.74
N ASN A 808 -12.86 15.28 -17.71
CA ASN A 808 -13.64 14.67 -16.64
C ASN A 808 -14.91 13.98 -17.17
N VAL A 809 -15.67 14.66 -18.03
CA VAL A 809 -16.90 14.12 -18.63
C VAL A 809 -16.58 12.90 -19.50
N LEU A 810 -15.57 12.99 -20.36
CA LEU A 810 -15.12 11.86 -21.19
C LEU A 810 -14.70 10.68 -20.32
N ASN A 811 -13.98 10.92 -19.23
CA ASN A 811 -13.60 9.87 -18.28
C ASN A 811 -14.82 9.25 -17.61
N ILE A 812 -15.79 10.03 -17.15
CA ILE A 812 -17.02 9.50 -16.54
C ILE A 812 -17.80 8.62 -17.54
N VAL A 813 -17.87 9.02 -18.80
CA VAL A 813 -18.69 8.33 -19.82
C VAL A 813 -17.99 7.08 -20.39
N PHE A 814 -16.68 7.14 -20.62
CA PHE A 814 -15.96 6.15 -21.42
C PHE A 814 -14.89 5.35 -20.66
N ALA A 815 -14.53 5.74 -19.42
CA ALA A 815 -13.45 5.08 -18.71
C ALA A 815 -13.71 3.59 -18.44
N PRO A 816 -12.71 2.72 -18.68
CA PRO A 816 -12.82 1.29 -18.41
C PRO A 816 -12.61 0.92 -16.93
N ARG A 817 -12.08 1.84 -16.10
CA ARG A 817 -11.79 1.66 -14.67
C ARG A 817 -12.40 2.78 -13.83
N THR A 818 -12.45 2.60 -12.51
CA THR A 818 -12.95 3.60 -11.56
C THR A 818 -12.14 4.90 -11.66
N LEU A 819 -12.83 6.04 -11.63
CA LEU A 819 -12.22 7.36 -11.81
C LEU A 819 -11.22 7.70 -10.69
N THR A 820 -11.58 7.40 -9.44
CA THR A 820 -10.79 7.72 -8.24
C THR A 820 -10.69 6.52 -7.31
N SER A 821 -9.50 6.25 -6.77
CA SER A 821 -9.25 5.27 -5.72
C SER A 821 -9.14 5.96 -4.37
N ILE A 822 -9.76 5.37 -3.35
CA ILE A 822 -9.72 5.87 -1.96
C ILE A 822 -8.27 6.03 -1.45
N HIS A 823 -7.40 5.07 -1.77
CA HIS A 823 -5.99 5.09 -1.37
C HIS A 823 -5.22 6.22 -2.05
N ALA A 824 -5.53 6.53 -3.30
CA ALA A 824 -4.89 7.61 -4.03
C ALA A 824 -5.41 8.99 -3.62
N SER A 825 -6.72 9.11 -3.36
CA SER A 825 -7.32 10.35 -2.85
C SER A 825 -6.72 10.77 -1.50
N PHE A 826 -6.24 9.82 -0.68
CA PHE A 826 -5.53 10.13 0.56
C PHE A 826 -4.26 10.95 0.32
N PHE A 827 -3.43 10.58 -0.66
CA PHE A 827 -2.21 11.30 -0.99
C PHE A 827 -2.49 12.73 -1.44
N LEU A 828 -3.52 12.92 -2.28
CA LEU A 828 -3.94 14.26 -2.70
C LEU A 828 -4.40 15.11 -1.50
N VAL A 829 -5.29 14.58 -0.68
CA VAL A 829 -5.81 15.31 0.49
C VAL A 829 -4.69 15.64 1.47
N ALA A 830 -3.77 14.71 1.73
CA ALA A 830 -2.60 14.95 2.56
C ALA A 830 -1.71 16.05 1.98
N ALA A 831 -1.45 16.04 0.67
CA ALA A 831 -0.65 17.08 0.01
C ALA A 831 -1.31 18.46 0.08
N VAL A 832 -2.61 18.57 -0.20
CA VAL A 832 -3.39 19.83 -0.08
C VAL A 832 -3.36 20.34 1.36
N MET A 833 -3.50 19.44 2.33
CA MET A 833 -3.50 19.77 3.75
C MET A 833 -2.13 20.30 4.20
N LEU A 834 -1.04 19.59 3.89
CA LEU A 834 0.32 20.00 4.24
C LEU A 834 0.73 21.29 3.54
N LEU A 835 0.43 21.44 2.24
CA LEU A 835 0.77 22.64 1.48
C LEU A 835 -0.02 23.86 1.95
N GLY A 836 -1.35 23.73 2.10
CA GLY A 836 -2.20 24.82 2.57
C GLY A 836 -1.83 25.30 3.97
N THR A 837 -1.56 24.38 4.89
CA THR A 837 -1.10 24.73 6.24
C THR A 837 0.28 25.38 6.23
N SER A 838 1.21 24.91 5.38
CA SER A 838 2.53 25.52 5.22
C SER A 838 2.43 26.94 4.69
N CYS A 839 1.65 27.20 3.65
CA CYS A 839 1.47 28.56 3.11
C CYS A 839 0.86 29.52 4.13
N VAL A 840 -0.15 29.08 4.90
CA VAL A 840 -0.78 29.92 5.92
C VAL A 840 0.19 30.23 7.07
N LEU A 841 0.93 29.23 7.56
CA LEU A 841 1.88 29.43 8.66
C LEU A 841 3.10 30.26 8.22
N LEU A 842 3.69 29.96 7.07
CA LEU A 842 4.83 30.71 6.53
C LEU A 842 4.44 32.15 6.18
N GLY A 843 3.27 32.34 5.59
CA GLY A 843 2.71 33.66 5.32
C GLY A 843 2.47 34.45 6.61
N TRP A 844 1.90 33.82 7.64
CA TRP A 844 1.73 34.45 8.95
C TRP A 844 3.07 34.81 9.60
N TYR A 845 4.04 33.89 9.60
CA TYR A 845 5.36 34.15 10.19
C TYR A 845 6.19 35.16 9.41
N GLY A 846 5.93 35.32 8.11
CA GLY A 846 6.58 36.32 7.27
C GLY A 846 5.90 37.69 7.26
N THR A 847 4.95 37.92 8.16
CA THR A 847 4.41 39.25 8.44
C THR A 847 5.38 40.07 9.28
N THR A 848 5.36 41.39 9.12
CA THR A 848 6.07 42.27 10.04
C THR A 848 5.26 42.41 11.32
N LEU A 849 5.71 41.72 12.37
CA LEU A 849 5.05 41.76 13.68
C LEU A 849 5.15 43.17 14.27
N MET A 850 3.99 43.76 14.57
CA MET A 850 3.97 45.12 15.07
C MET A 850 4.33 45.22 16.55
N THR A 851 5.26 46.12 16.89
CA THR A 851 5.65 46.40 18.27
C THR A 851 4.72 47.43 18.90
N THR A 852 4.19 47.11 20.09
CA THR A 852 3.27 48.00 20.83
C THR A 852 3.99 48.93 21.80
N SER A 853 5.17 48.54 22.26
CA SER A 853 6.01 49.31 23.18
C SER A 853 7.36 49.65 22.55
N PRO A 854 7.99 50.78 22.91
CA PRO A 854 9.34 51.13 22.46
C PRO A 854 10.33 50.00 22.77
N GLN A 855 11.17 49.65 21.80
CA GLN A 855 12.23 48.64 21.95
C GLN A 855 13.61 49.26 22.20
N SER A 856 13.73 50.57 21.99
CA SER A 856 14.93 51.33 22.29
C SER A 856 15.03 51.67 23.78
N LEU A 857 16.27 51.79 24.25
CA LEU A 857 16.61 52.42 25.53
C LEU A 857 17.45 53.67 25.26
N PRO A 858 17.46 54.67 26.16
CA PRO A 858 18.35 55.81 26.05
C PRO A 858 19.80 55.36 25.88
N SER A 859 20.53 56.01 24.97
CA SER A 859 21.91 55.65 24.65
C SER A 859 22.80 55.71 25.90
N GLY A 860 23.57 54.66 26.11
CA GLY A 860 24.56 54.59 27.18
C GLY A 860 25.92 55.14 26.74
N PRO A 861 26.90 55.24 27.67
CA PRO A 861 28.29 55.49 27.28
C PRO A 861 28.76 54.40 26.31
N SER A 862 29.54 54.81 25.30
CA SER A 862 30.10 53.88 24.30
C SER A 862 30.90 52.79 25.01
N THR A 863 30.36 51.58 25.05
CA THR A 863 30.85 50.47 25.90
C THR A 863 31.59 49.41 25.08
N ALA A 864 31.61 49.53 23.76
CA ALA A 864 32.32 48.60 22.90
C ALA A 864 33.81 48.98 22.80
N ALA A 865 34.69 48.18 23.42
CA ALA A 865 36.07 48.10 22.95
C ALA A 865 36.04 47.81 21.44
N SER A 866 36.65 48.66 20.62
CA SER A 866 36.58 48.55 19.16
C SER A 866 37.15 47.21 18.72
N LEU A 867 36.26 46.24 18.44
CA LEU A 867 36.64 44.94 17.91
C LEU A 867 37.37 45.18 16.58
N SER A 868 38.49 44.48 16.37
CA SER A 868 39.19 44.54 15.09
C SER A 868 38.31 43.96 13.97
N ALA A 869 38.55 44.38 12.72
CA ALA A 869 37.81 43.88 11.56
C ALA A 869 37.86 42.33 11.45
N LEU A 870 38.99 41.72 11.80
CA LEU A 870 39.15 40.26 11.82
C LEU A 870 38.27 39.61 12.90
N GLN A 871 38.18 40.21 14.10
CA GLN A 871 37.31 39.71 15.17
C GLN A 871 35.82 39.84 14.80
N LEU A 872 35.44 40.93 14.13
CA LEU A 872 34.08 41.11 13.61
C LEU A 872 33.76 40.06 12.54
N TYR A 873 34.68 39.83 11.60
CA TYR A 873 34.53 38.81 10.56
C TYR A 873 34.35 37.40 11.13
N HIS A 874 35.12 37.04 12.18
CA HIS A 874 35.00 35.74 12.85
C HIS A 874 33.70 35.56 13.64
N ARG A 875 33.02 36.64 14.04
CA ARG A 875 31.67 36.54 14.61
C ARG A 875 30.65 36.36 13.50
N TYR A 876 30.50 37.40 12.67
CA TYR A 876 29.70 37.34 11.45
C TYR A 876 30.37 38.23 10.38
N PRO A 877 30.67 37.70 9.17
CA PRO A 877 31.22 38.47 8.06
C PRO A 877 30.47 39.77 7.75
N ILE A 878 29.15 39.79 7.90
CA ILE A 878 28.33 40.99 7.67
C ILE A 878 28.64 42.15 8.63
N CYS A 879 29.27 41.90 9.78
CA CYS A 879 29.65 42.95 10.72
C CYS A 879 30.77 43.85 10.20
N THR A 880 31.51 43.43 9.17
CA THR A 880 32.55 44.26 8.54
C THR A 880 32.02 45.12 7.40
N LEU A 881 30.72 45.00 7.05
CA LEU A 881 30.11 45.79 5.98
C LEU A 881 29.93 47.24 6.43
N SER A 882 30.52 48.16 5.68
CA SER A 882 30.29 49.60 5.78
C SER A 882 29.46 50.08 4.59
N LEU A 883 28.51 50.96 4.86
CA LEU A 883 27.53 51.50 3.93
C LEU A 883 27.66 53.03 3.88
N GLY A 884 27.31 53.61 2.74
CA GLY A 884 27.47 55.03 2.47
C GLY A 884 28.89 55.41 2.04
N GLN A 885 29.02 56.55 1.33
CA GLN A 885 30.31 56.99 0.79
C GLN A 885 31.34 57.31 1.87
N ASP A 886 30.89 57.71 3.06
CA ASP A 886 31.72 58.00 4.23
C ASP A 886 31.99 56.77 5.11
N ASN A 887 31.49 55.59 4.73
CA ASN A 887 31.57 54.34 5.49
C ASN A 887 31.02 54.45 6.94
N SER A 888 30.14 55.42 7.20
CA SER A 888 29.68 55.72 8.57
C SER A 888 28.55 54.81 9.04
N PHE A 889 27.83 54.16 8.11
CA PHE A 889 26.72 53.26 8.42
C PHE A 889 27.15 51.79 8.34
N ARG A 890 26.53 50.94 9.16
CA ARG A 890 26.80 49.50 9.27
C ARG A 890 25.52 48.70 9.15
N ILE A 891 25.65 47.38 9.05
CA ILE A 891 24.51 46.46 8.99
C ILE A 891 23.53 46.60 10.15
N VAL A 892 24.03 46.97 11.33
CA VAL A 892 23.23 47.26 12.53
C VAL A 892 22.24 48.39 12.30
N ASP A 893 22.64 49.44 11.57
CA ASP A 893 21.76 50.57 11.27
C ASP A 893 20.57 50.13 10.40
N ILE A 894 20.83 49.29 9.39
CA ILE A 894 19.79 48.74 8.51
C ILE A 894 18.82 47.83 9.27
N ALA A 895 19.34 46.98 10.17
CA ALA A 895 18.52 46.13 11.02
C ALA A 895 17.58 46.94 11.94
N LEU A 896 18.08 48.02 12.53
CA LEU A 896 17.28 48.92 13.37
C LEU A 896 16.23 49.71 12.57
N LEU A 897 16.57 50.18 11.36
CA LEU A 897 15.59 50.82 10.46
C LEU A 897 14.48 49.84 10.04
N ASN A 898 14.83 48.58 9.77
CA ASN A 898 13.87 47.53 9.45
C ASN A 898 12.96 47.17 10.64
N GLU A 899 13.46 47.21 11.87
CA GLU A 899 12.62 47.05 13.06
C GLU A 899 11.70 48.27 13.30
N LEU A 900 12.22 49.48 13.11
CA LEU A 900 11.54 50.74 13.39
C LEU A 900 10.20 50.87 12.65
N VAL A 901 10.16 50.48 11.37
CA VAL A 901 8.93 50.53 10.56
C VAL A 901 7.84 49.58 11.07
N GLY A 902 8.21 48.58 11.88
CA GLY A 902 7.30 47.66 12.56
C GLY A 902 6.54 48.28 13.74
N ALA A 903 6.79 49.53 14.12
CA ALA A 903 6.08 50.16 15.23
C ALA A 903 4.57 50.32 14.95
N ARG A 904 3.72 49.88 15.89
CA ARG A 904 2.26 49.95 15.75
C ARG A 904 1.72 51.38 15.78
N THR A 905 2.36 52.27 16.55
CA THR A 905 1.92 53.65 16.73
C THR A 905 3.03 54.63 16.37
N GLY A 906 2.66 55.81 15.87
CA GLY A 906 3.63 56.86 15.58
C GLY A 906 4.40 57.33 16.83
N ALA A 907 3.80 57.23 18.02
CA ALA A 907 4.50 57.55 19.27
C ALA A 907 5.63 56.57 19.58
N THR A 908 5.37 55.26 19.42
CA THR A 908 6.40 54.21 19.56
C THR A 908 7.53 54.42 18.56
N LEU A 909 7.19 54.66 17.29
CA LEU A 909 8.15 54.92 16.22
C LEU A 909 9.05 56.11 16.54
N THR A 910 8.47 57.24 16.97
CA THR A 910 9.23 58.46 17.26
C THR A 910 10.21 58.27 18.42
N ILE A 911 9.83 57.52 19.46
CA ILE A 911 10.73 57.23 20.60
C ILE A 911 11.91 56.38 20.13
N ASP A 912 11.64 55.29 19.41
CA ASP A 912 12.69 54.39 18.91
C ASP A 912 13.60 55.08 17.90
N PHE A 913 13.04 55.90 17.01
CA PHE A 913 13.81 56.69 16.05
C PHE A 913 14.74 57.69 16.74
N ASN A 914 14.23 58.47 17.71
CA ASN A 914 15.02 59.48 18.40
C ASN A 914 16.15 58.85 19.23
N ASN A 915 15.89 57.73 19.91
CA ASN A 915 16.91 57.05 20.71
C ASN A 915 18.00 56.40 19.84
N TRP A 916 17.64 55.79 18.71
CA TRP A 916 18.61 55.11 17.85
C TRP A 916 19.29 56.00 16.81
N PHE A 917 18.64 57.06 16.35
CA PHE A 917 19.12 57.87 15.22
C PHE A 917 19.14 59.38 15.46
N GLY A 918 18.64 59.87 16.61
CA GLY A 918 18.51 61.32 16.89
C GLY A 918 19.83 62.11 16.84
N THR A 919 20.97 61.46 17.03
CA THR A 919 22.32 62.08 16.93
C THR A 919 23.03 61.81 15.60
N ARG A 920 22.44 61.01 14.70
CA ARG A 920 23.09 60.58 13.45
C ARG A 920 22.70 61.41 12.22
N GLY A 921 21.85 62.43 12.36
CA GLY A 921 21.44 63.27 11.22
C GLY A 921 20.61 62.54 10.16
N VAL A 922 19.98 61.41 10.51
CA VAL A 922 19.07 60.68 9.63
C VAL A 922 17.72 61.38 9.64
N THR A 923 17.08 61.51 8.47
CA THR A 923 15.75 62.12 8.32
C THR A 923 14.75 61.05 7.88
N TYR A 924 13.60 60.96 8.58
CA TYR A 924 12.51 60.07 8.21
C TYR A 924 11.41 60.84 7.46
N ASN A 925 11.14 60.45 6.22
CA ASN A 925 10.20 61.15 5.33
C ASN A 925 8.80 60.53 5.30
N GLY A 926 8.53 59.51 6.12
CA GLY A 926 7.24 58.85 6.15
C GLY A 926 7.08 57.74 5.11
N ILE A 927 5.82 57.42 4.80
CA ILE A 927 5.44 56.44 3.77
C ILE A 927 5.43 57.16 2.41
N VAL A 928 6.28 56.72 1.49
CA VAL A 928 6.47 57.34 0.16
C VAL A 928 5.75 56.61 -0.97
N ALA A 929 5.37 55.35 -0.74
CA ALA A 929 4.50 54.59 -1.64
C ALA A 929 3.68 53.56 -0.86
N GLN A 930 2.46 53.32 -1.35
CA GLN A 930 1.61 52.22 -0.92
C GLN A 930 1.38 51.32 -2.13
N LEU A 931 1.89 50.09 -2.05
CA LEU A 931 1.82 49.12 -3.14
C LEU A 931 0.63 48.20 -2.88
N ASP A 932 -0.37 48.20 -3.76
CA ASP A 932 -1.53 47.33 -3.61
C ASP A 932 -1.14 45.86 -3.78
N SER A 933 -1.51 45.02 -2.79
CA SER A 933 -1.20 43.58 -2.77
C SER A 933 -2.42 42.79 -2.29
N ASP A 934 -3.12 42.15 -3.21
CA ASP A 934 -4.22 41.17 -3.06
C ASP A 934 -4.95 41.25 -1.71
N GLY A 935 -5.61 42.40 -1.52
CA GLY A 935 -6.48 42.67 -0.37
C GLY A 935 -5.97 43.74 0.59
N ILE A 936 -4.66 44.00 0.73
CA ILE A 936 -4.10 45.03 1.62
C ILE A 936 -2.72 45.53 1.14
N SER A 937 -2.46 46.85 1.18
CA SER A 937 -1.24 47.48 0.68
C SER A 937 0.02 47.24 1.53
N TRP A 938 1.18 47.23 0.87
CA TRP A 938 2.52 47.28 1.49
C TRP A 938 3.01 48.72 1.54
N ASP A 939 3.59 49.13 2.66
CA ASP A 939 4.03 50.50 2.89
C ASP A 939 5.55 50.60 2.67
N MET A 940 5.97 51.48 1.76
CA MET A 940 7.38 51.82 1.55
C MET A 940 7.75 53.05 2.37
N HIS A 941 8.73 52.91 3.26
CA HIS A 941 9.22 53.98 4.12
C HIS A 941 10.57 54.53 3.61
N GLU A 942 10.76 55.85 3.67
CA GLU A 942 12.00 56.50 3.22
C GLU A 942 12.81 57.10 4.38
N PHE A 943 14.09 56.77 4.43
CA PHE A 943 15.08 57.34 5.35
C PHE A 943 16.25 57.94 4.56
N GLN A 944 16.47 59.24 4.71
CA GLN A 944 17.60 59.94 4.10
C GLN A 944 18.75 60.01 5.11
N LEU A 945 19.90 59.45 4.74
CA LEU A 945 21.11 59.52 5.57
C LEU A 945 21.75 60.90 5.43
N PRO A 946 22.68 61.29 6.33
CA PRO A 946 23.41 62.54 6.23
C PRO A 946 24.04 62.76 4.85
N ALA A 947 24.15 64.03 4.44
CA ALA A 947 24.72 64.41 3.15
C ALA A 947 26.11 63.82 2.88
N ALA A 948 26.92 63.58 3.94
CA ALA A 948 28.24 62.94 3.83
C ALA A 948 28.18 61.48 3.37
N ALA A 949 27.11 60.75 3.69
CA ALA A 949 26.90 59.36 3.27
C ALA A 949 26.30 59.26 1.85
N ASN A 950 25.63 60.33 1.38
CA ASN A 950 24.96 60.43 0.09
C ASN A 950 24.07 59.21 -0.26
N THR A 951 23.35 58.69 0.73
CA THR A 951 22.59 57.42 0.61
C THR A 951 21.17 57.58 1.13
N THR A 952 20.21 56.93 0.49
CA THR A 952 18.82 56.82 0.95
C THR A 952 18.45 55.36 1.17
N VAL A 953 17.85 55.04 2.31
CA VAL A 953 17.36 53.69 2.62
C VAL A 953 15.85 53.65 2.46
N LEU A 954 15.37 52.75 1.61
CA LEU A 954 13.95 52.46 1.43
C LEU A 954 13.62 51.15 2.14
N VAL A 955 12.69 51.20 3.09
CA VAL A 955 12.30 50.04 3.90
C VAL A 955 10.87 49.64 3.56
N LEU A 956 10.70 48.44 3.02
CA LEU A 956 9.39 47.90 2.65
C LEU A 956 8.80 47.06 3.79
N ASN A 957 7.59 47.38 4.20
CA ASN A 957 6.93 46.82 5.37
C ASN A 957 5.54 46.25 5.02
N ASN A 958 5.18 45.12 5.63
CA ASN A 958 3.81 44.59 5.58
C ASN A 958 3.27 44.26 6.97
N ARG A 959 2.27 45.03 7.36
CA ARG A 959 1.59 44.93 8.65
C ARG A 959 0.49 43.88 8.68
N TYR A 960 0.07 43.38 7.52
CA TYR A 960 -1.13 42.58 7.40
C TYR A 960 -0.86 41.13 6.99
N ALA A 961 -1.41 40.21 7.78
CA ALA A 961 -1.25 38.78 7.57
C ALA A 961 -1.87 38.27 6.28
N LEU A 962 -3.04 38.79 5.90
CA LEU A 962 -3.72 38.32 4.71
C LEU A 962 -2.86 38.47 3.46
N SER A 963 -2.28 39.66 3.25
CA SER A 963 -1.45 39.94 2.09
C SER A 963 -0.18 39.07 2.08
N SER A 964 0.44 38.82 3.25
CA SER A 964 1.58 37.89 3.32
C SER A 964 1.20 36.44 3.00
N ILE A 965 0.04 35.97 3.48
CA ILE A 965 -0.44 34.61 3.23
C ILE A 965 -0.81 34.42 1.75
N VAL A 966 -1.52 35.36 1.15
CA VAL A 966 -1.88 35.29 -0.28
C VAL A 966 -0.62 35.44 -1.15
N ALA A 967 0.31 36.32 -0.78
CA ALA A 967 1.58 36.50 -1.49
C ALA A 967 2.52 35.28 -1.42
N MET A 968 2.23 34.28 -0.55
CA MET A 968 2.89 32.97 -0.63
C MET A 968 2.64 32.26 -1.97
N VAL A 969 1.69 32.72 -2.79
CA VAL A 969 1.57 32.31 -4.21
C VAL A 969 2.88 32.53 -5.00
N GLY A 970 3.78 33.41 -4.54
CA GLY A 970 5.14 33.55 -5.08
C GLY A 970 6.00 32.29 -4.94
N TRP A 971 5.83 31.54 -3.84
CA TRP A 971 6.66 30.37 -3.49
C TRP A 971 5.89 29.06 -3.28
N VAL A 972 4.56 29.06 -3.46
CA VAL A 972 3.70 27.88 -3.24
C VAL A 972 4.21 26.64 -3.98
N ASP A 973 4.65 26.81 -5.23
CA ASP A 973 5.12 25.71 -6.07
C ASP A 973 6.49 25.18 -5.62
N THR A 974 7.34 26.08 -5.10
CA THR A 974 8.62 25.67 -4.51
C THR A 974 8.42 24.90 -3.20
N ILE A 975 7.44 25.32 -2.39
CA ILE A 975 7.05 24.59 -1.17
C ILE A 975 6.47 23.23 -1.56
N ALA A 976 5.61 23.18 -2.58
CA ALA A 976 5.03 21.94 -3.09
C ALA A 976 6.10 20.96 -3.59
N LEU A 977 7.13 21.45 -4.29
CA LEU A 977 8.20 20.62 -4.84
C LEU A 977 9.26 20.20 -3.81
N SER A 978 9.27 20.80 -2.61
CA SER A 978 10.29 20.57 -1.57
C SER A 978 10.56 19.08 -1.23
N PRO A 979 9.56 18.17 -1.17
CA PRO A 979 9.82 16.75 -0.91
C PRO A 979 10.69 16.05 -1.97
N LEU A 980 10.70 16.56 -3.20
CA LEU A 980 11.49 16.01 -4.32
C LEU A 980 12.72 16.86 -4.64
N ALA A 981 12.75 18.13 -4.20
CA ALA A 981 13.85 19.06 -4.42
C ALA A 981 15.20 18.55 -3.90
N ILE A 982 15.22 17.72 -2.84
CA ILE A 982 16.44 17.13 -2.29
C ILE A 982 17.16 16.24 -3.32
N PHE A 983 16.43 15.69 -4.29
CA PHE A 983 16.95 14.79 -5.31
C PHE A 983 17.02 15.45 -6.69
N MET A 984 17.13 16.77 -6.75
CA MET A 984 17.19 17.50 -8.02
C MET A 984 18.21 18.65 -7.99
N PRO A 985 18.88 18.89 -9.13
CA PRO A 985 19.59 20.14 -9.38
C PRO A 985 18.73 21.39 -9.20
N TYR A 986 19.29 22.46 -8.63
CA TYR A 986 18.57 23.74 -8.50
C TYR A 986 18.09 24.31 -9.84
N ASP A 987 18.85 24.17 -10.94
CA ASP A 987 18.43 24.64 -12.28
C ASP A 987 17.17 23.89 -12.79
N TRP A 988 17.06 22.60 -12.43
CA TRP A 988 15.91 21.77 -12.78
C TRP A 988 14.73 22.10 -11.89
N ILE A 989 14.97 22.36 -10.60
CA ILE A 989 13.95 22.84 -9.66
C ILE A 989 13.35 24.15 -10.19
N ASP A 990 14.17 25.14 -10.54
CA ASP A 990 13.73 26.43 -11.10
C ASP A 990 12.90 26.26 -12.37
N THR A 991 13.32 25.35 -13.26
CA THR A 991 12.55 25.02 -14.48
C THR A 991 11.22 24.34 -14.15
N MET A 992 11.20 23.37 -13.23
CA MET A 992 9.99 22.66 -12.83
C MET A 992 9.00 23.59 -12.11
N VAL A 993 9.48 24.40 -11.18
CA VAL A 993 8.67 25.43 -10.50
C VAL A 993 8.04 26.35 -11.53
N TYR A 994 8.80 26.86 -12.51
CA TYR A 994 8.24 27.71 -13.57
C TYR A 994 7.13 27.03 -14.39
N VAL A 995 7.25 25.74 -14.67
CA VAL A 995 6.21 24.97 -15.39
C VAL A 995 4.98 24.73 -14.50
N MET A 996 5.18 24.38 -13.23
CA MET A 996 4.11 24.15 -12.24
C MET A 996 3.30 25.43 -11.98
N SER A 997 3.95 26.60 -11.97
CA SER A 997 3.34 27.93 -11.81
C SER A 997 2.51 28.42 -12.99
N PHE A 998 1.97 27.54 -13.82
CA PHE A 998 1.01 27.96 -14.85
C PHE A 998 -0.28 28.48 -14.20
N ALA A 999 -0.74 27.88 -13.10
CA ALA A 999 -1.98 28.27 -12.43
C ALA A 999 -1.93 29.71 -11.89
N THR A 1000 -0.77 30.14 -11.35
CA THR A 1000 -0.56 31.50 -10.87
C THR A 1000 -0.63 32.54 -12.00
N ARG A 1001 -0.41 32.13 -13.25
CA ARG A 1001 -0.51 32.98 -14.46
C ARG A 1001 -1.91 32.99 -15.10
N LEU A 1002 -2.78 32.05 -14.71
CA LEU A 1002 -4.17 31.99 -15.18
C LEU A 1002 -5.10 32.85 -14.33
N ILE A 1003 -4.70 33.19 -13.11
CA ILE A 1003 -5.44 34.05 -12.18
C ILE A 1003 -4.73 35.40 -12.12
N PRO A 1004 -5.44 36.53 -12.30
CA PRO A 1004 -4.85 37.85 -12.21
C PRO A 1004 -4.61 38.25 -10.75
N PHE A 1005 -3.58 37.66 -10.12
CA PHE A 1005 -3.08 38.09 -8.82
C PHE A 1005 -2.38 39.45 -8.98
N THR A 1006 -2.64 40.40 -8.10
CA THR A 1006 -1.86 41.65 -8.09
C THR A 1006 -0.41 41.37 -7.70
N ALA A 1007 -0.16 40.37 -6.85
CA ALA A 1007 1.20 39.96 -6.46
C ALA A 1007 2.11 39.56 -7.63
N SER A 1008 1.57 39.16 -8.79
CA SER A 1008 2.41 38.82 -9.95
C SER A 1008 3.09 40.04 -10.58
N ASP A 1009 2.45 41.20 -10.49
CA ASP A 1009 2.93 42.44 -11.11
C ASP A 1009 3.79 43.28 -10.14
N VAL A 1010 3.69 42.99 -8.84
CA VAL A 1010 4.40 43.73 -7.78
C VAL A 1010 5.90 43.80 -8.00
N VAL A 1011 6.56 42.74 -8.49
CA VAL A 1011 8.02 42.78 -8.75
C VAL A 1011 8.35 43.83 -9.81
N GLY A 1012 7.56 43.88 -10.90
CA GLY A 1012 7.75 44.83 -11.99
C GLY A 1012 7.42 46.27 -11.56
N GLU A 1013 6.29 46.47 -10.88
CA GLU A 1013 5.89 47.77 -10.35
C GLU A 1013 6.91 48.32 -9.35
N LEU A 1014 7.39 47.47 -8.44
CA LEU A 1014 8.39 47.83 -7.45
C LEU A 1014 9.73 48.18 -8.11
N ALA A 1015 10.18 47.39 -9.09
CA ALA A 1015 11.41 47.68 -9.84
C ALA A 1015 11.32 49.00 -10.62
N LEU A 1016 10.16 49.29 -11.23
CA LEU A 1016 9.91 50.57 -11.90
C LEU A 1016 9.93 51.74 -10.92
N TYR A 1017 9.23 51.62 -9.79
CA TYR A 1017 9.23 52.62 -8.74
C TYR A 1017 10.64 52.91 -8.20
N ILE A 1018 11.42 51.87 -7.91
CA ILE A 1018 12.80 52.00 -7.42
C ILE A 1018 13.67 52.75 -8.46
N ASN A 1019 13.57 52.40 -9.74
CA ASN A 1019 14.33 53.06 -10.79
C ASN A 1019 13.96 54.54 -10.95
N MET A 1020 12.67 54.88 -10.89
CA MET A 1020 12.22 56.28 -10.91
C MET A 1020 12.77 57.03 -9.70
N ARG A 1021 12.66 56.44 -8.51
CA ARG A 1021 13.08 57.07 -7.26
C ARG A 1021 14.60 57.29 -7.18
N LYS A 1022 15.41 56.37 -7.71
CA LYS A 1022 16.86 56.55 -7.87
C LYS A 1022 17.20 57.80 -8.69
N VAL A 1023 16.50 58.00 -9.80
CA VAL A 1023 16.72 59.16 -10.69
C VAL A 1023 16.28 60.45 -10.01
N GLU A 1024 15.16 60.44 -9.28
CA GLU A 1024 14.66 61.61 -8.56
C GLU A 1024 15.55 62.05 -7.40
N LEU A 1025 16.07 61.11 -6.62
CA LEU A 1025 16.86 61.41 -5.42
C LEU A 1025 18.29 61.81 -5.75
N GLY A 1026 18.89 61.23 -6.80
CA GLY A 1026 20.31 61.45 -7.14
C GLY A 1026 21.30 60.94 -6.09
N THR A 1027 20.84 60.20 -5.08
CA THR A 1027 21.64 59.54 -4.03
C THR A 1027 21.74 58.04 -4.30
N ASP A 1028 22.71 57.37 -3.65
CA ASP A 1028 22.78 55.91 -3.66
C ASP A 1028 21.58 55.33 -2.89
N VAL A 1029 20.86 54.36 -3.48
CA VAL A 1029 19.66 53.78 -2.85
C VAL A 1029 19.94 52.37 -2.35
N ILE A 1030 19.64 52.12 -1.08
CA ILE A 1030 19.69 50.79 -0.46
C ILE A 1030 18.27 50.38 -0.08
N LEU A 1031 17.91 49.15 -0.41
CA LEU A 1031 16.61 48.58 -0.09
C LEU A 1031 16.72 47.68 1.14
N ALA A 1032 15.74 47.74 2.03
CA ALA A 1032 15.64 46.82 3.15
C ALA A 1032 14.21 46.32 3.35
N GLY A 1033 14.08 45.09 3.85
CA GLY A 1033 12.77 44.52 4.12
C GLY A 1033 12.89 43.18 4.84
N SER A 1034 11.77 42.66 5.32
CA SER A 1034 11.75 41.39 6.02
C SER A 1034 10.55 40.51 5.66
N GLY A 1035 10.65 39.22 5.97
CA GLY A 1035 9.58 38.26 5.74
C GLY A 1035 9.28 38.04 4.25
N VAL A 1036 8.01 37.77 3.93
CA VAL A 1036 7.56 37.51 2.54
C VAL A 1036 7.84 38.70 1.62
N VAL A 1037 7.65 39.91 2.14
CA VAL A 1037 7.82 41.16 1.39
C VAL A 1037 9.29 41.45 1.08
N GLY A 1038 10.21 41.09 1.97
CA GLY A 1038 11.64 41.10 1.65
C GLY A 1038 12.00 40.15 0.50
N GLY A 1039 11.26 39.04 0.31
CA GLY A 1039 11.43 38.18 -0.86
C GLY A 1039 11.07 38.86 -2.18
N PHE A 1040 9.92 39.54 -2.24
CA PHE A 1040 9.53 40.32 -3.43
C PHE A 1040 10.45 41.53 -3.65
N LEU A 1041 10.88 42.20 -2.59
CA LEU A 1041 11.85 43.29 -2.65
C LEU A 1041 13.19 42.81 -3.22
N SER A 1042 13.65 41.63 -2.83
CA SER A 1042 14.87 41.01 -3.37
C SER A 1042 14.76 40.78 -4.88
N ALA A 1043 13.60 40.32 -5.36
CA ALA A 1043 13.38 40.11 -6.78
C ALA A 1043 13.40 41.44 -7.54
N ALA A 1044 12.70 42.46 -7.04
CA ALA A 1044 12.69 43.80 -7.63
C ALA A 1044 14.07 44.46 -7.59
N ALA A 1045 14.86 44.23 -6.53
CA ALA A 1045 16.22 44.71 -6.37
C ALA A 1045 17.17 44.12 -7.42
N ALA A 1046 17.07 42.81 -7.66
CA ALA A 1046 17.85 42.13 -8.69
C ALA A 1046 17.51 42.65 -10.11
N VAL A 1047 16.23 42.89 -10.40
CA VAL A 1047 15.77 43.45 -11.69
C VAL A 1047 16.20 44.90 -11.87
N SER A 1048 16.08 45.72 -10.82
CA SER A 1048 16.45 47.14 -10.83
C SER A 1048 17.95 47.41 -10.60
N LYS A 1049 18.75 46.35 -10.41
CA LYS A 1049 20.19 46.45 -10.09
C LYS A 1049 20.43 47.39 -8.90
N THR A 1050 19.72 47.15 -7.81
CA THR A 1050 19.77 47.95 -6.57
C THR A 1050 20.20 47.08 -5.41
N GLN A 1051 21.12 47.55 -4.58
CA GLN A 1051 21.51 46.80 -3.39
C GLN A 1051 20.31 46.63 -2.44
N ALA A 1052 20.05 45.39 -2.04
CA ALA A 1052 19.02 45.03 -1.08
C ALA A 1052 19.57 44.15 0.04
N ILE A 1053 19.17 44.47 1.27
CA ILE A 1053 19.52 43.74 2.48
C ILE A 1053 18.20 43.27 3.10
N VAL A 1054 17.96 41.96 3.08
CA VAL A 1054 16.68 41.39 3.50
C VAL A 1054 16.82 40.45 4.68
N PHE A 1055 15.85 40.50 5.60
CA PHE A 1055 15.89 39.76 6.86
C PHE A 1055 14.77 38.71 6.92
N ALA A 1056 15.12 37.46 7.28
CA ALA A 1056 14.15 36.35 7.38
C ALA A 1056 13.23 36.21 6.16
N SER A 1057 13.80 36.35 4.96
CA SER A 1057 13.05 36.34 3.70
C SER A 1057 13.25 35.04 2.92
N PRO A 1058 12.23 34.60 2.17
CA PRO A 1058 12.37 33.46 1.28
C PRO A 1058 13.39 33.76 0.18
N GLY A 1059 14.11 32.73 -0.23
CA GLY A 1059 15.09 32.79 -1.32
C GLY A 1059 14.45 32.86 -2.71
N LEU A 1060 15.29 33.11 -3.71
CA LEU A 1060 14.86 33.31 -5.11
C LEU A 1060 15.43 32.27 -6.08
N LEU A 1061 16.40 31.45 -5.65
CA LEU A 1061 17.17 30.58 -6.55
C LEU A 1061 16.28 29.55 -7.26
N HIS A 1062 15.30 28.99 -6.55
CA HIS A 1062 14.38 27.98 -7.05
C HIS A 1062 13.15 28.57 -7.79
N CYS A 1063 12.98 29.89 -7.80
CA CYS A 1063 11.86 30.56 -8.46
C CYS A 1063 12.30 31.73 -9.34
N SER A 1064 13.57 31.75 -9.74
CA SER A 1064 14.21 32.83 -10.49
C SER A 1064 13.51 33.09 -11.84
N ARG A 1065 13.18 32.04 -12.61
CA ARG A 1065 12.44 32.16 -13.88
C ARG A 1065 11.02 32.66 -13.69
N LYS A 1066 10.35 32.23 -12.62
CA LYS A 1066 8.98 32.64 -12.31
C LYS A 1066 8.92 34.14 -11.99
N LEU A 1067 9.87 34.64 -11.23
CA LEU A 1067 9.93 36.03 -10.79
C LEU A 1067 10.72 36.93 -11.76
N GLY A 1068 11.25 36.39 -12.87
CA GLY A 1068 12.00 37.15 -13.87
C GLY A 1068 13.37 37.64 -13.39
N VAL A 1069 14.00 36.92 -12.47
CA VAL A 1069 15.27 37.29 -11.83
C VAL A 1069 16.42 36.49 -12.46
N SER A 1070 17.52 37.15 -12.78
CA SER A 1070 18.76 36.48 -13.19
C SER A 1070 19.61 36.11 -11.96
N PHE A 1071 20.34 34.99 -12.06
CA PHE A 1071 21.27 34.57 -11.00
C PHE A 1071 22.32 35.67 -10.70
N GLU A 1072 22.90 36.28 -11.73
CA GLU A 1072 23.86 37.38 -11.58
C GLU A 1072 23.25 38.60 -10.86
N GLY A 1073 22.00 38.93 -11.18
CA GLY A 1073 21.28 40.02 -10.50
C GLY A 1073 21.03 39.70 -9.03
N TYR A 1074 20.65 38.47 -8.72
CA TYR A 1074 20.46 38.03 -7.34
C TYR A 1074 21.78 38.03 -6.56
N HIS A 1075 22.84 37.45 -7.12
CA HIS A 1075 24.17 37.38 -6.52
C HIS A 1075 24.78 38.77 -6.28
N ASN A 1076 24.75 39.67 -7.26
CA ASN A 1076 25.46 40.95 -7.14
C ASN A 1076 24.74 42.00 -6.29
N TYR A 1077 23.42 41.88 -6.12
CA TYR A 1077 22.61 42.96 -5.55
C TYR A 1077 21.80 42.57 -4.30
N VAL A 1078 21.73 41.30 -3.91
CA VAL A 1078 20.91 40.87 -2.76
C VAL A 1078 21.75 40.19 -1.69
N LEU A 1079 21.74 40.75 -0.49
CA LEU A 1079 22.28 40.13 0.73
C LEU A 1079 21.13 39.62 1.60
N SER A 1080 21.08 38.31 1.82
CA SER A 1080 20.06 37.69 2.67
C SER A 1080 20.59 37.41 4.08
N ILE A 1081 19.92 37.93 5.10
CA ILE A 1081 20.25 37.70 6.51
C ILE A 1081 19.15 36.87 7.15
N GLY A 1082 19.49 35.64 7.51
CA GLY A 1082 18.59 34.67 8.12
C GLY A 1082 19.01 34.26 9.53
N ALA A 1083 18.23 33.38 10.12
CA ALA A 1083 18.52 32.71 11.39
C ALA A 1083 18.53 31.19 11.16
N TYR A 1084 19.34 30.44 11.91
CA TYR A 1084 19.43 28.98 11.74
C TYR A 1084 18.08 28.25 11.91
N TYR A 1085 17.22 28.71 12.83
CA TYR A 1085 15.86 28.19 13.01
C TYR A 1085 14.77 29.06 12.37
N GLY A 1086 15.16 30.01 11.51
CA GLY A 1086 14.22 30.83 10.75
C GLY A 1086 13.66 30.06 9.55
N VAL A 1087 12.38 29.72 9.59
CA VAL A 1087 11.73 28.79 8.64
C VAL A 1087 11.69 29.31 7.20
N LEU A 1088 11.51 30.62 7.00
CA LEU A 1088 11.43 31.23 5.66
C LEU A 1088 12.76 31.15 4.89
N ASN A 1089 13.89 31.12 5.59
CA ASN A 1089 15.22 31.07 4.94
C ASN A 1089 15.46 29.75 4.19
N TYR A 1090 14.66 28.72 4.46
CA TYR A 1090 14.72 27.43 3.79
C TYR A 1090 13.77 27.34 2.58
N VAL A 1091 12.93 28.35 2.36
CA VAL A 1091 11.99 28.41 1.24
C VAL A 1091 12.67 29.10 0.05
N GLY A 1092 12.42 28.64 -1.18
CA GLY A 1092 12.85 29.37 -2.38
C GLY A 1092 14.32 29.23 -2.79
N GLY A 1093 15.18 28.64 -1.95
CA GLY A 1093 16.62 28.46 -2.23
C GLY A 1093 17.41 29.77 -2.16
N GLN A 1094 18.47 29.80 -1.35
CA GLN A 1094 19.32 30.98 -1.15
C GLN A 1094 20.69 30.79 -1.79
N ASP A 1095 21.31 31.88 -2.21
CA ASP A 1095 22.73 31.87 -2.58
C ASP A 1095 23.60 31.76 -1.32
N SER A 1096 24.33 30.66 -1.19
CA SER A 1096 25.21 30.40 -0.05
C SER A 1096 26.36 31.40 0.12
N THR A 1097 26.73 32.11 -0.96
CA THR A 1097 27.82 33.11 -0.92
C THR A 1097 27.35 34.49 -0.51
N MET A 1098 26.07 34.79 -0.73
CA MET A 1098 25.42 36.08 -0.43
C MET A 1098 24.33 35.94 0.64
N SER A 1099 24.48 34.95 1.53
CA SER A 1099 23.62 34.76 2.68
C SER A 1099 24.40 34.63 3.98
N GLN A 1100 23.87 35.20 5.05
CA GLN A 1100 24.39 35.07 6.40
C GLN A 1100 23.32 34.49 7.32
N ARG A 1101 23.68 33.49 8.12
CA ARG A 1101 22.80 32.95 9.17
C ARG A 1101 23.30 33.36 10.55
N LEU A 1102 22.39 33.88 11.37
CA LEU A 1102 22.63 34.22 12.77
C LEU A 1102 22.19 33.07 13.68
N ALA A 1103 22.94 32.86 14.76
CA ALA A 1103 22.56 31.90 15.80
C ALA A 1103 21.34 32.42 16.57
N CYS A 1104 20.34 31.57 16.77
CA CYS A 1104 19.13 31.89 17.50
C CYS A 1104 18.73 30.69 18.35
N ASP A 1105 18.53 30.86 19.65
CA ASP A 1105 18.13 29.76 20.54
C ASP A 1105 16.63 29.81 20.91
N GLY A 1106 15.88 30.72 20.28
CA GLY A 1106 14.46 30.92 20.53
C GLY A 1106 13.53 30.06 19.68
N SER A 1107 12.22 30.27 19.84
CA SER A 1107 11.21 29.66 18.96
C SER A 1107 11.35 30.13 17.51
N ALA A 1108 10.90 29.34 16.55
CA ALA A 1108 10.90 29.72 15.13
C ALA A 1108 10.23 31.09 14.86
N LEU A 1109 9.15 31.41 15.60
CA LEU A 1109 8.48 32.70 15.53
C LEU A 1109 9.37 33.84 16.03
N TYR A 1110 10.14 33.61 17.10
CA TYR A 1110 11.07 34.59 17.64
C TYR A 1110 12.25 34.84 16.69
N CYS A 1111 12.83 33.77 16.13
CA CYS A 1111 13.99 33.83 15.23
C CYS A 1111 13.69 34.49 13.87
N MET A 1112 12.43 34.82 13.57
CA MET A 1112 12.06 35.57 12.36
C MET A 1112 11.64 37.01 12.64
N ARG A 1113 11.67 37.45 13.90
CA ARG A 1113 11.31 38.85 14.25
C ARG A 1113 12.42 39.80 13.86
N PRO A 1114 12.09 41.00 13.32
CA PRO A 1114 13.06 42.08 13.15
C PRO A 1114 13.86 42.38 14.43
N GLN A 1115 13.18 42.34 15.59
CA GLN A 1115 13.76 42.52 16.92
C GLN A 1115 14.91 41.55 17.24
N PHE A 1116 14.82 40.29 16.79
CA PHE A 1116 15.90 39.32 17.01
C PHE A 1116 17.15 39.76 16.23
N PHE A 1117 16.99 40.12 14.95
CA PHE A 1117 18.10 40.53 14.10
C PHE A 1117 18.78 41.79 14.62
N SER A 1118 18.01 42.82 15.02
CA SER A 1118 18.57 44.05 15.57
C SER A 1118 19.33 43.81 16.88
N THR A 1119 18.78 43.01 17.79
CA THR A 1119 19.40 42.70 19.09
C THR A 1119 20.68 41.89 18.92
N GLU A 1120 20.63 40.83 18.09
CA GLU A 1120 21.78 39.96 17.84
C GLU A 1120 22.90 40.72 17.12
N LEU A 1121 22.57 41.55 16.12
CA LEU A 1121 23.57 42.35 15.41
C LEU A 1121 24.17 43.46 16.28
N LEU A 1122 23.37 44.11 17.15
CA LEU A 1122 23.88 45.07 18.14
C LEU A 1122 24.89 44.42 19.09
N SER A 1123 24.60 43.19 19.54
CA SER A 1123 25.46 42.41 20.44
C SER A 1123 26.73 41.90 19.72
N ALA A 1124 26.57 41.33 18.53
CA ALA A 1124 27.64 40.64 17.82
C ALA A 1124 28.59 41.63 17.13
N CYS A 1125 28.06 42.63 16.42
CA CYS A 1125 28.87 43.62 15.70
C CYS A 1125 29.35 44.77 16.59
N GLY A 1126 28.72 44.95 17.76
CA GLY A 1126 28.94 46.09 18.65
C GLY A 1126 28.37 47.39 18.08
N ASP A 1127 28.26 48.40 18.94
CA ASP A 1127 27.77 49.72 18.53
C ASP A 1127 28.63 50.85 19.08
N ALA A 1128 29.21 51.64 18.15
CA ALA A 1128 30.04 52.79 18.51
C ALA A 1128 29.24 53.92 19.17
N GLN A 1129 27.92 53.97 18.90
CA GLN A 1129 27.01 55.03 19.35
C GLN A 1129 26.38 54.74 20.73
N GLY A 1130 26.68 53.59 21.34
CA GLY A 1130 26.13 53.21 22.64
C GLY A 1130 24.61 53.00 22.65
N ARG A 1131 24.01 52.69 21.50
CA ARG A 1131 22.58 52.40 21.35
C ARG A 1131 22.25 51.10 22.04
N ARG A 1132 21.12 51.11 22.75
CA ARG A 1132 20.69 49.99 23.57
C ARG A 1132 19.32 49.51 23.12
N HIS A 1133 19.15 48.21 23.21
CA HIS A 1133 17.91 47.50 22.94
C HIS A 1133 17.36 46.95 24.26
N VAL A 1134 16.05 46.94 24.44
CA VAL A 1134 15.41 46.22 25.55
C VAL A 1134 15.75 44.74 25.38
N SER A 1135 16.52 44.16 26.31
CA SER A 1135 16.83 42.73 26.30
C SER A 1135 15.52 41.96 26.38
N SER A 1136 15.22 41.14 25.36
CA SER A 1136 14.06 40.26 25.41
C SER A 1136 14.25 39.28 26.57
N ALA A 1137 13.43 39.41 27.61
CA ALA A 1137 13.30 38.42 28.67
C ALA A 1137 12.69 37.13 28.13
#